data_AF-A0A957KYA5-F1
#
_entry.id   AF-A0A957KYA5-F1
#
_cell.length_a   1.000
_cell.length_b   1.000
_cell.length_c   1.000
_cell.angle_alpha   90.00
_cell.angle_beta   90.00
_cell.angle_gamma   90.00
#
_symmetry.space_group_name_H-M   'P 1'
#
loop_
_entity.id
_entity.type
_entity.pdbx_description
1 polymer ?
#
loop_
_entity_poly.entity_id
_entity_poly.type
_entity_poly.pdbx_seq_one_letter_code
_entity_poly.pdbx_strand_id
1 'polypeptide(L)'
;MTERLAYHTDESTIKDHLHFSDFRPALNGILRQAETPLTVGVFGAWGSGKTSLLRMLYDDIEEAGNPNVRTVWFTAWKYDRQEVLWRAFMLRVLNALYPRKSEPTHLPREERDLIPKSKLNKSEQQLVTLLNRLEESVYQTVEWEDVGERELDLKKLGGRSLSAGVKLSAWLASMGLYSHLAELVDKDASALDDIQVAAEAISKQRRQMKRQQLVHMEQFEQSFAEAVRLVGQSSVAIKPSAPERGRLIVFVDDLDRCLPEKAIEVLEAIKLFLSVKGVVFILGMDQEVVQRGIEARYGALFKHEGNPQGELPIRGDTYLQKLVQIPFHLPPLSRINVEKFIGDLENDGGKRLSALTRQVFAAGLFPNPRQVKRALNIFQLLKQIAAVRMQDLDEAGQPRLDVSAFSDPLLAKTVVIQTQYPELYQDWRRYPILIRELEARVQGRRDLEQELVQGLRGRREEMEPDEREEAPTVASQDGRSELLDKYLRARQKYALLEQMLRFPTAEDEAKGKERGRFAKLNNEQMAIYVRLAGSVAAEEIEEIGPVDLPTELLSNDWVRIKSALEGLDEKLKADPTPLRDSLKRSLGGTELRPLERVSAGVALGLIGDDRPGVTSLEPEMVPIVSGLRFLMGDDENEITIPQPYAIGRYLITNAQYRYFIEDGGYRDERLLKECW
;
A
#
# COMPACT_ATOMS: atom_id res chain seq x y z
N MET A 1 -14.25 -34.35 16.32
CA MET A 1 -13.59 -33.79 15.13
C MET A 1 -13.37 -32.31 15.40
N THR A 2 -12.15 -31.89 15.68
CA THR A 2 -11.81 -30.47 15.89
C THR A 2 -11.99 -29.75 14.56
N GLU A 3 -12.97 -28.85 14.45
CA GLU A 3 -13.08 -27.96 13.29
C GLU A 3 -11.73 -27.28 13.07
N ARG A 4 -11.10 -27.49 11.92
CA ARG A 4 -9.89 -26.76 11.54
C ARG A 4 -10.24 -25.27 11.57
N LEU A 5 -9.56 -24.50 12.41
CA LEU A 5 -9.68 -23.05 12.43
C LEU A 5 -9.23 -22.52 11.06
N ALA A 6 -10.16 -21.93 10.32
CA ALA A 6 -9.95 -21.52 8.94
C ALA A 6 -9.19 -20.19 8.87
N TYR A 7 -7.89 -20.22 9.16
CA TYR A 7 -6.98 -19.12 8.91
C TYR A 7 -6.41 -19.24 7.49
N HIS A 8 -6.46 -18.16 6.73
CA HIS A 8 -5.94 -18.09 5.37
C HIS A 8 -4.42 -17.87 5.39
N THR A 9 -3.66 -18.71 4.69
CA THR A 9 -2.22 -18.49 4.54
C THR A 9 -1.94 -17.43 3.47
N ASP A 10 -0.81 -16.74 3.63
CA ASP A 10 -0.27 -15.82 2.61
C ASP A 10 0.52 -16.58 1.52
N GLU A 11 0.39 -17.89 1.46
CA GLU A 11 1.02 -18.68 0.41
C GLU A 11 0.30 -18.45 -0.92
N SER A 12 1.11 -18.46 -1.99
CA SER A 12 0.61 -18.52 -3.37
C SER A 12 -0.21 -19.78 -3.58
N THR A 13 -1.23 -19.70 -4.44
CA THR A 13 -2.13 -20.82 -4.73
C THR A 13 -2.27 -21.02 -6.24
N ILE A 14 -2.60 -22.24 -6.64
CA ILE A 14 -3.00 -22.61 -8.02
C ILE A 14 -4.52 -22.50 -8.22
N LYS A 15 -5.29 -22.25 -7.16
CA LYS A 15 -6.74 -22.04 -7.26
C LYS A 15 -7.05 -20.62 -7.73
N ASP A 16 -7.85 -20.51 -8.77
CA ASP A 16 -8.12 -19.24 -9.44
C ASP A 16 -9.26 -18.44 -8.79
N HIS A 17 -9.03 -17.95 -7.57
CA HIS A 17 -9.98 -17.06 -6.88
C HIS A 17 -9.92 -15.61 -7.38
N LEU A 18 -8.93 -15.28 -8.22
CA LEU A 18 -8.73 -13.92 -8.75
C LEU A 18 -9.15 -13.79 -10.21
N HIS A 19 -9.75 -14.84 -10.79
CA HIS A 19 -10.25 -14.91 -12.17
C HIS A 19 -9.18 -14.59 -13.22
N PHE A 20 -7.97 -15.10 -12.99
CA PHE A 20 -6.89 -15.07 -13.97
C PHE A 20 -7.23 -15.85 -15.24
N SER A 21 -8.26 -16.70 -15.22
CA SER A 21 -8.85 -17.36 -16.39
C SER A 21 -9.07 -16.45 -17.61
N ASP A 22 -9.29 -15.16 -17.40
CA ASP A 22 -9.59 -14.20 -18.46
C ASP A 22 -8.38 -13.91 -19.36
N PHE A 23 -7.15 -14.06 -18.85
CA PHE A 23 -5.91 -13.74 -19.58
C PHE A 23 -4.83 -14.83 -19.48
N ARG A 24 -4.93 -15.76 -18.53
CA ARG A 24 -4.02 -16.89 -18.35
C ARG A 24 -3.82 -17.70 -19.64
N PRO A 25 -4.87 -18.04 -20.43
CA PRO A 25 -4.69 -18.76 -21.69
C PRO A 25 -3.84 -18.00 -22.72
N ALA A 26 -4.00 -16.68 -22.80
CA ALA A 26 -3.22 -15.84 -23.71
C ALA A 26 -1.74 -15.80 -23.29
N LEU A 27 -1.46 -15.60 -22.00
CA LEU A 27 -0.10 -15.65 -21.46
C LEU A 27 0.55 -17.01 -21.69
N ASN A 28 -0.16 -18.10 -21.43
CA ASN A 28 0.35 -19.46 -21.68
C ASN A 28 0.63 -19.69 -23.18
N GLY A 29 -0.23 -19.18 -24.07
CA GLY A 29 0.00 -19.18 -25.51
C GLY A 29 1.29 -18.46 -25.91
N ILE A 30 1.53 -17.26 -25.37
CA ILE A 30 2.77 -16.51 -25.57
C ILE A 30 3.98 -17.35 -25.11
N LEU A 31 3.95 -17.85 -23.87
CA LEU A 31 5.08 -18.60 -23.30
C LEU A 31 5.42 -19.86 -24.11
N ARG A 32 4.41 -20.55 -24.65
CA ARG A 32 4.59 -21.83 -25.36
C ARG A 32 4.83 -21.69 -26.86
N GLN A 33 4.31 -20.64 -27.51
CA GLN A 33 4.22 -20.57 -28.97
C GLN A 33 4.89 -19.34 -29.59
N ALA A 34 5.08 -18.25 -28.84
CA ALA A 34 5.66 -17.02 -29.41
C ALA A 34 7.09 -17.23 -29.93
N GLU A 35 7.52 -16.37 -30.86
CA GLU A 35 8.91 -16.36 -31.31
C GLU A 35 9.85 -16.04 -30.14
N THR A 36 11.08 -16.54 -30.23
CA THR A 36 12.08 -16.48 -29.16
C THR A 36 13.39 -15.93 -29.72
N PRO A 37 14.22 -15.28 -28.89
CA PRO A 37 14.08 -15.08 -27.43
C PRO A 37 12.99 -14.06 -27.03
N LEU A 38 12.40 -14.23 -25.84
CA LEU A 38 11.30 -13.38 -25.37
C LEU A 38 11.30 -13.19 -23.85
N THR A 39 10.98 -11.99 -23.37
CA THR A 39 10.76 -11.68 -21.94
C THR A 39 9.39 -11.07 -21.73
N VAL A 40 8.61 -11.71 -20.85
CA VAL A 40 7.32 -11.25 -20.38
C VAL A 40 7.47 -10.71 -18.96
N GLY A 41 7.04 -9.48 -18.72
CA GLY A 41 7.00 -8.89 -17.38
C GLY A 41 5.59 -8.98 -16.82
N VAL A 42 5.43 -9.50 -15.61
CA VAL A 42 4.18 -9.58 -14.87
C VAL A 42 4.26 -8.59 -13.71
N PHE A 43 3.66 -7.43 -13.90
CA PHE A 43 3.74 -6.29 -13.00
C PHE A 43 2.52 -6.18 -12.09
N GLY A 44 2.76 -5.79 -10.84
CA GLY A 44 1.68 -5.46 -9.89
C GLY A 44 2.22 -5.20 -8.50
N ALA A 45 1.42 -4.52 -7.68
CA ALA A 45 1.79 -4.20 -6.30
C ALA A 45 2.06 -5.46 -5.46
N TRP A 46 2.76 -5.30 -4.35
CA TRP A 46 2.98 -6.40 -3.40
C TRP A 46 1.65 -6.99 -2.89
N GLY A 47 1.51 -8.32 -2.94
CA GLY A 47 0.30 -9.03 -2.54
C GLY A 47 -0.84 -9.07 -3.58
N SER A 48 -0.62 -8.59 -4.81
CA SER A 48 -1.64 -8.60 -5.89
C SER A 48 -1.96 -9.97 -6.49
N GLY A 49 -1.11 -10.99 -6.24
CA GLY A 49 -1.29 -12.34 -6.78
C GLY A 49 -0.32 -12.74 -7.91
N LYS A 50 0.74 -11.95 -8.18
CA LYS A 50 1.78 -12.25 -9.19
C LYS A 50 2.30 -13.69 -9.11
N THR A 51 2.81 -14.09 -7.95
CA THR A 51 3.33 -15.45 -7.72
C THR A 51 2.27 -16.53 -7.98
N SER A 52 1.00 -16.29 -7.60
CA SER A 52 -0.10 -17.24 -7.87
C SER A 52 -0.33 -17.38 -9.38
N LEU A 53 -0.36 -16.28 -10.14
CA LEU A 53 -0.47 -16.32 -11.60
C LEU A 53 0.71 -17.08 -12.23
N LEU A 54 1.94 -16.77 -11.81
CA LEU A 54 3.13 -17.45 -12.30
C LEU A 54 3.08 -18.96 -12.00
N ARG A 55 2.62 -19.35 -10.81
CA ARG A 55 2.45 -20.78 -10.45
C ARG A 55 1.37 -21.45 -11.29
N MET A 56 0.24 -20.79 -11.55
CA MET A 56 -0.80 -21.34 -12.44
C MET A 56 -0.28 -21.52 -13.87
N LEU A 57 0.47 -20.55 -14.39
CA LEU A 57 1.10 -20.66 -15.72
C LEU A 57 2.12 -21.80 -15.77
N TYR A 58 2.94 -21.93 -14.72
CA TYR A 58 3.88 -23.03 -14.57
C TYR A 58 3.16 -24.39 -14.58
N ASP A 59 2.09 -24.50 -13.80
CA ASP A 59 1.27 -25.72 -13.69
C ASP A 59 0.65 -26.09 -15.04
N ASP A 60 0.01 -25.14 -15.72
CA ASP A 60 -0.56 -25.34 -17.06
C ASP A 60 0.48 -25.83 -18.10
N ILE A 61 1.75 -25.43 -17.95
CA ILE A 61 2.85 -25.85 -18.83
C ILE A 61 3.34 -27.26 -18.49
N GLU A 62 3.52 -27.59 -17.21
CA GLU A 62 3.94 -28.93 -16.78
C GLU A 62 2.83 -29.97 -17.06
N GLU A 63 1.56 -29.64 -16.82
CA GLU A 63 0.41 -30.51 -17.11
C GLU A 63 0.26 -30.81 -18.61
N ALA A 64 0.63 -29.87 -19.48
CA ALA A 64 0.66 -30.10 -20.92
C ALA A 64 1.65 -31.22 -21.33
N GLY A 65 2.58 -31.59 -20.44
CA GLY A 65 3.43 -32.78 -20.57
C GLY A 65 4.33 -32.77 -21.81
N ASN A 66 4.65 -31.59 -22.36
CA ASN A 66 5.45 -31.50 -23.58
C ASN A 66 6.94 -31.74 -23.25
N PRO A 67 7.54 -32.85 -23.70
CA PRO A 67 8.92 -33.20 -23.35
C PRO A 67 9.96 -32.25 -23.96
N ASN A 68 9.60 -31.50 -25.00
CA ASN A 68 10.44 -30.49 -25.66
C ASN A 68 10.41 -29.14 -24.93
N VAL A 69 9.58 -28.98 -23.90
CA VAL A 69 9.51 -27.79 -23.07
C VAL A 69 10.14 -28.09 -21.71
N ARG A 70 11.02 -27.21 -21.25
CA ARG A 70 11.62 -27.23 -19.93
C ARG A 70 11.23 -25.97 -19.19
N THR A 71 10.84 -26.11 -17.93
CA THR A 71 10.49 -25.00 -17.04
C THR A 71 11.52 -24.89 -15.92
N VAL A 72 11.81 -23.68 -15.44
CA VAL A 72 12.63 -23.50 -14.24
C VAL A 72 12.12 -22.34 -13.43
N TRP A 73 12.16 -22.49 -12.11
CA TRP A 73 11.69 -21.46 -11.20
C TRP A 73 12.81 -20.89 -10.36
N PHE A 74 13.15 -19.63 -10.55
CA PHE A 74 14.16 -18.92 -9.78
C PHE A 74 13.50 -17.89 -8.86
N THR A 75 13.63 -18.12 -7.55
CA THR A 75 13.16 -17.18 -6.53
C THR A 75 14.33 -16.31 -6.08
N ALA A 76 14.37 -15.05 -6.50
CA ALA A 76 15.59 -14.23 -6.40
C ALA A 76 16.02 -13.94 -4.95
N TRP A 77 15.08 -13.60 -4.07
CA TRP A 77 15.39 -13.23 -2.68
C TRP A 77 16.02 -14.35 -1.84
N LYS A 78 15.81 -15.64 -2.19
CA LYS A 78 16.40 -16.78 -1.47
C LYS A 78 17.94 -16.75 -1.47
N TYR A 79 18.52 -16.02 -2.41
CA TYR A 79 19.95 -15.99 -2.68
C TYR A 79 20.56 -14.60 -2.37
N ASP A 80 19.81 -13.70 -1.73
CA ASP A 80 20.25 -12.33 -1.42
C ASP A 80 21.51 -12.28 -0.53
N ARG A 81 21.74 -13.32 0.27
CA ARG A 81 22.95 -13.48 1.11
C ARG A 81 24.15 -14.07 0.38
N GLN A 82 24.00 -14.50 -0.88
CA GLN A 82 25.12 -15.04 -1.64
C GLN A 82 25.95 -13.91 -2.23
N GLU A 83 27.27 -14.08 -2.22
CA GLU A 83 28.20 -13.09 -2.78
C GLU A 83 27.89 -12.78 -4.24
N VAL A 84 27.51 -13.80 -5.01
CA VAL A 84 27.33 -13.71 -6.47
C VAL A 84 26.01 -14.33 -6.92
N LEU A 85 24.94 -13.52 -6.97
CA LEU A 85 23.58 -13.98 -7.24
C LEU A 85 23.40 -14.46 -8.69
N TRP A 86 24.10 -13.83 -9.64
CA TRP A 86 24.04 -14.22 -11.04
C TRP A 86 24.52 -15.66 -11.27
N ARG A 87 25.54 -16.13 -10.53
CA ARG A 87 26.03 -17.52 -10.66
C ARG A 87 24.96 -18.52 -10.25
N ALA A 88 24.29 -18.26 -9.13
CA ALA A 88 23.19 -19.10 -8.66
C ALA A 88 22.08 -19.18 -9.71
N PHE A 89 21.75 -18.05 -10.34
CA PHE A 89 20.80 -18.00 -11.44
C PHE A 89 21.27 -18.81 -12.66
N MET A 90 22.50 -18.61 -13.14
CA MET A 90 23.06 -19.36 -14.28
C MET A 90 23.00 -20.87 -14.05
N LEU A 91 23.49 -21.33 -12.90
CA LEU A 91 23.47 -22.74 -12.52
C LEU A 91 22.04 -23.28 -12.44
N ARG A 92 21.10 -22.46 -12.00
CA ARG A 92 19.69 -22.83 -11.97
C ARG A 92 19.12 -23.07 -13.35
N VAL A 93 19.40 -22.17 -14.28
CA VAL A 93 18.99 -22.26 -15.68
C VAL A 93 19.63 -23.48 -16.34
N LEU A 94 20.90 -23.77 -16.08
CA LEU A 94 21.58 -24.97 -16.58
C LEU A 94 20.99 -26.26 -16.00
N ASN A 95 20.75 -26.29 -14.68
CA ASN A 95 20.11 -27.43 -14.00
C ASN A 95 18.75 -27.79 -14.60
N ALA A 96 18.03 -26.81 -15.14
CA ALA A 96 16.75 -27.02 -15.80
C ALA A 96 16.85 -27.91 -17.05
N LEU A 97 17.98 -27.87 -17.75
CA LEU A 97 18.17 -28.57 -19.01
C LEU A 97 18.61 -30.02 -18.81
N TYR A 98 18.99 -30.43 -17.59
CA TYR A 98 19.30 -31.83 -17.31
C TYR A 98 18.07 -32.73 -17.57
N PRO A 99 18.30 -34.02 -17.93
CA PRO A 99 17.23 -35.00 -18.05
C PRO A 99 16.36 -35.06 -16.77
N ARG A 100 15.04 -35.13 -16.95
CA ARG A 100 14.04 -35.11 -15.87
C ARG A 100 13.26 -36.41 -15.83
N LYS A 101 12.70 -36.72 -14.66
CA LYS A 101 11.68 -37.77 -14.54
C LYS A 101 10.44 -37.35 -15.34
N SER A 102 9.76 -38.33 -15.92
CA SER A 102 8.59 -38.15 -16.78
C SER A 102 7.31 -37.73 -16.04
N GLU A 103 7.31 -37.73 -14.70
CA GLU A 103 6.15 -37.32 -13.91
C GLU A 103 6.04 -35.78 -13.88
N PRO A 104 4.86 -35.21 -14.22
CA PRO A 104 4.60 -33.80 -14.04
C PRO A 104 4.64 -33.43 -12.55
N THR A 105 5.08 -32.22 -12.24
CA THR A 105 5.15 -31.70 -10.87
C THR A 105 4.41 -30.38 -10.78
N HIS A 106 3.46 -30.32 -9.85
CA HIS A 106 2.74 -29.09 -9.50
C HIS A 106 3.59 -28.13 -8.63
N LEU A 107 4.73 -28.61 -8.14
CA LEU A 107 5.69 -27.78 -7.42
C LEU A 107 6.72 -27.19 -8.40
N PRO A 108 7.05 -25.89 -8.24
CA PRO A 108 8.08 -25.25 -9.07
C PRO A 108 9.40 -26.01 -8.98
N ARG A 109 9.97 -26.36 -10.14
CA ARG A 109 11.23 -27.10 -10.23
C ARG A 109 12.39 -26.21 -9.78
N GLU A 110 12.79 -26.44 -8.53
CA GLU A 110 13.91 -25.74 -7.93
C GLU A 110 15.26 -26.46 -8.07
N GLU A 111 15.24 -27.78 -8.20
CA GLU A 111 16.43 -28.63 -8.24
C GLU A 111 16.39 -29.55 -9.47
N ARG A 112 17.56 -30.07 -9.87
CA ARG A 112 17.65 -31.06 -10.94
C ARG A 112 17.33 -32.47 -10.44
N ASP A 113 16.73 -33.28 -11.30
CA ASP A 113 16.59 -34.71 -11.04
C ASP A 113 17.95 -35.41 -11.14
N LEU A 114 18.27 -36.25 -10.17
CA LEU A 114 19.47 -37.09 -10.20
C LEU A 114 19.17 -38.41 -10.90
N ILE A 115 19.48 -38.48 -12.20
CA ILE A 115 19.30 -39.68 -13.03
C ILE A 115 20.65 -40.33 -13.32
N PRO A 116 20.88 -41.61 -12.94
CA PRO A 116 22.12 -42.32 -13.26
C PRO A 116 22.39 -42.36 -14.77
N LYS A 117 23.65 -42.17 -15.18
CA LYS A 117 24.07 -42.20 -16.60
C LYS A 117 23.63 -43.47 -17.35
N SER A 118 23.54 -44.61 -16.65
CA SER A 118 23.09 -45.88 -17.21
C SER A 118 21.63 -45.89 -17.66
N LYS A 119 20.80 -44.98 -17.15
CA LYS A 119 19.39 -44.82 -17.52
C LYS A 119 19.16 -43.79 -18.63
N LEU A 120 20.22 -43.09 -19.06
CA LEU A 120 20.14 -42.04 -20.06
C LEU A 120 20.38 -42.61 -21.47
N ASN A 121 19.59 -42.16 -22.43
CA ASN A 121 19.82 -42.45 -23.83
C ASN A 121 21.05 -41.67 -24.37
N LYS A 122 21.51 -41.98 -25.59
CA LYS A 122 22.71 -41.36 -26.16
C LYS A 122 22.62 -39.83 -26.30
N SER A 123 21.44 -39.30 -26.67
CA SER A 123 21.20 -37.85 -26.78
C SER A 123 21.27 -37.18 -25.41
N GLU A 124 20.66 -37.79 -24.40
CA GLU A 124 20.69 -37.30 -23.01
C GLU A 124 22.11 -37.33 -22.43
N GLN A 125 22.91 -38.36 -22.75
CA GLN A 125 24.32 -38.41 -22.34
C GLN A 125 25.15 -37.30 -22.99
N GLN A 126 24.90 -36.99 -24.26
CA GLN A 126 25.53 -35.87 -24.96
C GLN A 126 25.14 -34.54 -24.31
N LEU A 127 23.85 -34.34 -24.04
CA LEU A 127 23.34 -33.16 -23.35
C LEU A 127 23.98 -32.99 -21.96
N VAL A 128 24.02 -34.05 -21.14
CA VAL A 128 24.66 -34.02 -19.82
C VAL A 128 26.15 -33.68 -19.91
N THR A 129 26.84 -34.20 -20.93
CA THR A 129 28.27 -33.88 -21.14
C THR A 129 28.47 -32.41 -21.49
N LEU A 130 27.61 -31.84 -22.34
CA LEU A 130 27.62 -30.43 -22.70
C LEU A 130 27.30 -29.54 -21.49
N LEU A 131 26.27 -29.91 -20.71
CA LEU A 131 25.87 -29.17 -19.51
C LEU A 131 26.95 -29.19 -18.43
N ASN A 132 27.65 -30.30 -18.22
CA ASN A 132 28.77 -30.35 -17.28
C ASN A 132 29.91 -29.39 -17.70
N ARG A 133 30.21 -29.29 -19.00
CA ARG A 133 31.21 -28.34 -19.51
C ARG A 133 30.75 -26.88 -19.32
N LEU A 134 29.46 -26.62 -19.54
CA LEU A 134 28.87 -25.30 -19.28
C LEU A 134 28.93 -24.96 -17.78
N GLU A 135 28.55 -25.89 -16.89
CA GLU A 135 28.70 -25.73 -15.43
C GLU A 135 30.15 -25.46 -15.06
N GLU A 136 31.10 -26.26 -15.56
CA GLU A 136 32.54 -26.03 -15.34
C GLU A 136 32.97 -24.64 -15.83
N SER A 137 32.49 -24.16 -16.97
CA SER A 137 32.82 -22.81 -17.47
C SER A 137 32.27 -21.67 -16.60
N VAL A 138 31.21 -21.92 -15.82
CA VAL A 138 30.72 -20.95 -14.82
C VAL A 138 31.68 -20.86 -13.62
N TYR A 139 32.45 -21.94 -13.35
CA TYR A 139 33.43 -22.03 -12.25
C TYR A 139 34.89 -21.80 -12.69
N GLN A 140 35.28 -22.13 -13.93
CA GLN A 140 36.64 -22.02 -14.45
C GLN A 140 36.96 -20.56 -14.78
N THR A 141 37.64 -19.90 -13.84
CA THR A 141 38.29 -18.59 -13.97
C THR A 141 37.49 -17.53 -14.73
N VAL A 142 36.62 -16.86 -14.00
CA VAL A 142 36.95 -15.47 -13.76
C VAL A 142 37.50 -15.40 -12.33
N GLU A 143 38.81 -15.25 -12.19
CA GLU A 143 39.39 -14.57 -11.04
C GLU A 143 38.73 -13.19 -10.98
N TRP A 144 37.64 -13.08 -10.22
CA TRP A 144 37.02 -11.81 -9.84
C TRP A 144 37.67 -11.27 -8.56
N GLU A 145 38.92 -11.65 -8.25
CA GLU A 145 39.57 -11.18 -7.02
C GLU A 145 40.49 -9.97 -7.21
N ASP A 146 41.07 -9.68 -8.38
CA ASP A 146 42.05 -8.58 -8.45
C ASP A 146 42.13 -7.85 -9.81
N VAL A 147 41.01 -7.34 -10.32
CA VAL A 147 41.05 -6.33 -11.40
C VAL A 147 40.28 -5.09 -10.97
N GLY A 148 40.86 -4.42 -9.98
CA GLY A 148 40.40 -3.11 -9.52
C GLY A 148 41.01 -2.63 -8.21
N GLU A 149 41.82 -3.42 -7.49
CA GLU A 149 42.71 -2.92 -6.44
C GLU A 149 44.13 -2.76 -6.98
N ARG A 150 44.29 -1.80 -7.90
CA ARG A 150 45.51 -1.01 -7.85
C ARG A 150 45.05 0.42 -7.73
N GLU A 151 45.16 0.89 -6.49
CA GLU A 151 45.21 2.29 -6.12
C GLU A 151 45.97 3.03 -7.23
N LEU A 152 45.24 3.76 -8.07
CA LEU A 152 45.86 4.73 -8.94
C LEU A 152 46.52 5.70 -7.97
N ASP A 153 47.84 5.62 -7.86
CA ASP A 153 48.64 6.55 -7.09
C ASP A 153 48.60 7.91 -7.81
N LEU A 154 47.45 8.58 -7.63
CA LEU A 154 47.10 9.90 -8.14
C LEU A 154 48.09 10.98 -7.63
N LYS A 155 49.03 10.62 -6.75
CA LYS A 155 50.11 11.50 -6.30
C LYS A 155 51.17 11.76 -7.37
N LYS A 156 51.24 10.98 -8.46
CA LYS A 156 52.18 11.24 -9.56
C LYS A 156 51.61 12.04 -10.73
N LEU A 157 50.31 12.35 -10.72
CA LEU A 157 49.64 13.20 -11.69
C LEU A 157 49.08 14.41 -10.95
N GLY A 158 49.87 15.48 -10.94
CA GLY A 158 49.57 16.68 -10.15
C GLY A 158 48.24 17.32 -10.52
N GLY A 159 47.42 17.61 -9.49
CA GLY A 159 46.30 18.55 -9.59
C GLY A 159 44.95 18.04 -9.08
N ARG A 160 44.71 18.22 -7.77
CA ARG A 160 43.39 18.34 -7.09
C ARG A 160 42.34 17.21 -7.29
N SER A 161 42.45 16.22 -6.40
CA SER A 161 41.39 15.49 -5.67
C SER A 161 40.03 15.26 -6.34
N LEU A 162 39.92 14.14 -7.07
CA LEU A 162 38.66 13.41 -7.29
C LEU A 162 38.65 12.19 -6.36
N SER A 163 38.21 12.36 -5.12
CA SER A 163 38.02 11.28 -4.15
C SER A 163 36.55 10.84 -4.12
N ALA A 164 36.14 10.01 -5.09
CA ALA A 164 34.99 9.13 -4.95
C ALA A 164 35.06 8.06 -6.06
N GLY A 165 35.28 6.81 -5.68
CA GLY A 165 35.50 5.70 -6.60
C GLY A 165 34.30 5.42 -7.50
N VAL A 166 34.42 5.81 -8.77
CA VAL A 166 33.46 5.49 -9.83
C VAL A 166 33.82 4.13 -10.45
N LYS A 167 33.11 3.06 -10.06
CA LYS A 167 33.21 1.72 -10.67
C LYS A 167 32.07 1.51 -11.68
N LEU A 168 32.18 2.11 -12.87
CA LEU A 168 31.35 1.73 -14.02
C LEU A 168 31.89 0.45 -14.66
N SER A 169 31.12 -0.63 -14.64
CA SER A 169 31.54 -1.93 -15.17
C SER A 169 31.72 -1.85 -16.69
N ALA A 170 32.89 -2.28 -17.18
CA ALA A 170 33.24 -2.30 -18.60
C ALA A 170 32.30 -3.14 -19.48
N TRP A 171 31.46 -3.98 -18.86
CA TRP A 171 30.43 -4.82 -19.47
C TRP A 171 29.22 -4.02 -19.97
N LEU A 172 28.81 -2.95 -19.27
CA LEU A 172 27.76 -2.04 -19.75
C LEU A 172 28.17 -1.35 -21.07
N ALA A 173 29.47 -1.11 -21.24
CA ALA A 173 30.02 -0.50 -22.43
C ALA A 173 29.93 -1.42 -23.66
N SER A 174 30.05 -2.75 -23.50
CA SER A 174 29.88 -3.69 -24.64
C SER A 174 28.46 -3.77 -25.19
N MET A 175 27.45 -3.22 -24.49
CA MET A 175 26.03 -3.32 -24.87
C MET A 175 25.50 -2.10 -25.67
N GLY A 176 26.37 -1.28 -26.27
CA GLY A 176 25.93 -0.16 -27.12
C GLY A 176 25.36 1.05 -26.36
N LEU A 177 25.53 1.13 -25.04
CA LEU A 177 25.22 2.31 -24.21
C LEU A 177 26.19 3.49 -24.41
N TYR A 178 27.20 3.34 -25.29
CA TYR A 178 28.14 4.39 -25.64
C TYR A 178 27.48 5.62 -26.28
N SER A 179 26.39 5.47 -27.05
CA SER A 179 25.80 6.59 -27.78
C SER A 179 25.23 7.66 -26.85
N HIS A 180 24.55 7.27 -25.77
CA HIS A 180 24.02 8.21 -24.77
C HIS A 180 25.09 8.84 -23.89
N LEU A 181 26.19 8.13 -23.61
CA LEU A 181 27.32 8.70 -22.88
C LEU A 181 28.13 9.67 -23.76
N ALA A 182 28.21 9.42 -25.07
CA ALA A 182 28.89 10.29 -26.03
C ALA A 182 28.14 11.61 -26.26
N GLU A 183 26.80 11.61 -26.26
CA GLU A 183 25.97 12.82 -26.34
C GLU A 183 26.15 13.78 -25.15
N LEU A 184 26.51 13.26 -23.99
CA LEU A 184 26.75 14.06 -22.78
C LEU A 184 28.13 14.73 -22.77
N VAL A 185 29.09 14.22 -23.55
CA VAL A 185 30.46 14.76 -23.65
C VAL A 185 30.53 15.94 -24.62
N ASP A 186 29.58 16.05 -25.56
CA ASP A 186 29.61 17.05 -26.63
C ASP A 186 29.22 18.47 -26.17
N LYS A 187 28.83 18.65 -24.90
CA LYS A 187 28.32 19.93 -24.37
C LYS A 187 29.34 20.81 -23.65
N ASP A 188 30.54 20.34 -23.33
CA ASP A 188 31.58 21.13 -22.64
C ASP A 188 32.95 21.04 -23.33
N ALA A 189 33.21 21.97 -24.25
CA ALA A 189 34.38 22.00 -25.13
C ALA A 189 35.71 22.42 -24.44
N SER A 190 35.75 22.64 -23.12
CA SER A 190 36.93 23.17 -22.42
C SER A 190 37.80 22.11 -21.71
N ALA A 191 37.48 20.83 -21.81
CA ALA A 191 38.20 19.73 -21.15
C ALA A 191 39.00 18.83 -22.11
N LEU A 192 39.34 19.33 -23.31
CA LEU A 192 39.69 18.47 -24.46
C LEU A 192 41.15 17.98 -24.53
N ASP A 193 42.13 18.60 -23.85
CA ASP A 193 43.54 18.20 -24.03
C ASP A 193 43.98 17.03 -23.13
N ASP A 194 43.46 16.93 -21.89
CA ASP A 194 43.93 15.92 -20.92
C ASP A 194 43.19 14.57 -21.03
N ILE A 195 42.00 14.56 -21.65
CA ILE A 195 41.13 13.38 -21.77
C ILE A 195 41.51 12.53 -22.99
N GLN A 196 42.02 13.14 -24.06
CA GLN A 196 42.35 12.45 -25.31
C GLN A 196 43.57 11.53 -25.15
N VAL A 197 44.56 11.97 -24.36
CA VAL A 197 45.76 11.17 -24.01
C VAL A 197 45.42 10.01 -23.07
N ALA A 198 44.50 10.24 -22.12
CA ALA A 198 43.99 9.19 -21.23
C ALA A 198 43.15 8.14 -22.00
N ALA A 199 42.33 8.58 -22.96
CA ALA A 199 41.52 7.72 -23.82
C ALA A 199 42.38 6.84 -24.75
N GLU A 200 43.46 7.40 -25.32
CA GLU A 200 44.37 6.65 -26.20
C GLU A 200 45.23 5.63 -25.43
N ALA A 201 45.73 5.97 -24.24
CA ALA A 201 46.49 5.04 -23.38
C ALA A 201 45.62 3.87 -22.88
N ILE A 202 44.36 4.13 -22.54
CA ILE A 202 43.38 3.11 -22.12
C ILE A 202 42.96 2.20 -23.30
N SER A 203 42.98 2.71 -24.54
CA SER A 203 42.52 1.98 -25.73
C SER A 203 43.50 0.90 -26.22
N LYS A 204 44.81 1.07 -26.00
CA LYS A 204 45.86 0.19 -26.57
C LYS A 204 46.05 -1.11 -25.79
N GLN A 205 45.91 -1.08 -24.45
CA GLN A 205 45.94 -2.28 -23.59
C GLN A 205 44.59 -3.03 -23.53
N ARG A 206 43.45 -2.36 -23.78
CA ARG A 206 42.10 -2.99 -23.70
C ARG A 206 41.70 -3.85 -24.91
N ARG A 207 42.30 -3.65 -26.09
CA ARG A 207 41.90 -4.37 -27.33
C ARG A 207 42.22 -5.87 -27.31
N GLN A 208 43.21 -6.30 -26.53
CA GLN A 208 43.63 -7.72 -26.48
C GLN A 208 42.83 -8.51 -25.44
N MET A 209 42.54 -7.90 -24.28
CA MET A 209 41.69 -8.47 -23.22
C MET A 209 40.21 -8.59 -23.63
N LYS A 210 39.67 -7.57 -24.34
CA LYS A 210 38.28 -7.59 -24.85
C LYS A 210 38.02 -8.76 -25.80
N ARG A 211 39.01 -9.16 -26.61
CA ARG A 211 38.82 -10.17 -27.65
C ARG A 211 38.71 -11.58 -27.08
N GLN A 212 39.45 -11.88 -26.01
CA GLN A 212 39.37 -13.17 -25.33
C GLN A 212 38.05 -13.30 -24.54
N GLN A 213 37.64 -12.24 -23.82
CA GLN A 213 36.39 -12.23 -23.05
C GLN A 213 35.12 -12.35 -23.92
N LEU A 214 35.09 -11.66 -25.06
CA LEU A 214 33.97 -11.77 -26.03
C LEU A 214 33.86 -13.19 -26.61
N VAL A 215 35.00 -13.81 -26.95
CA VAL A 215 35.05 -15.18 -27.50
C VAL A 215 34.53 -16.20 -26.47
N HIS A 216 34.84 -16.05 -25.17
CA HIS A 216 34.32 -16.94 -24.13
C HIS A 216 32.79 -16.82 -23.96
N MET A 217 32.23 -15.61 -24.05
CA MET A 217 30.78 -15.39 -23.93
C MET A 217 30.03 -15.93 -25.16
N GLU A 218 30.52 -15.66 -26.38
CA GLU A 218 29.95 -16.21 -27.61
C GLU A 218 29.97 -17.74 -27.61
N GLN A 219 31.05 -18.35 -27.12
CA GLN A 219 31.16 -19.80 -26.96
C GLN A 219 30.17 -20.36 -25.94
N PHE A 220 29.97 -19.67 -24.82
CA PHE A 220 28.97 -20.03 -23.82
C PHE A 220 27.56 -19.96 -24.41
N GLU A 221 27.19 -18.85 -25.04
CA GLU A 221 25.88 -18.66 -25.68
C GLU A 221 25.60 -19.72 -26.75
N GLN A 222 26.59 -20.03 -27.60
CA GLN A 222 26.47 -21.08 -28.63
C GLN A 222 26.28 -22.47 -28.00
N SER A 223 27.08 -22.81 -27.00
CA SER A 223 27.00 -24.09 -26.28
C SER A 223 25.68 -24.24 -25.53
N PHE A 224 25.18 -23.16 -24.93
CA PHE A 224 23.89 -23.13 -24.26
C PHE A 224 22.73 -23.24 -25.26
N ALA A 225 22.80 -22.54 -26.40
CA ALA A 225 21.83 -22.68 -27.49
C ALA A 225 21.78 -24.11 -28.03
N GLU A 226 22.94 -24.78 -28.14
CA GLU A 226 23.00 -26.19 -28.49
C GLU A 226 22.34 -27.09 -27.44
N ALA A 227 22.56 -26.82 -26.15
CA ALA A 227 21.90 -27.56 -25.06
C ALA A 227 20.37 -27.43 -25.12
N VAL A 228 19.86 -26.21 -25.32
CA VAL A 228 18.41 -25.96 -25.51
C VAL A 228 17.88 -26.70 -26.74
N ARG A 229 18.65 -26.75 -27.83
CA ARG A 229 18.26 -27.51 -29.04
C ARG A 229 18.18 -29.02 -28.78
N LEU A 230 19.16 -29.59 -28.08
CA LEU A 230 19.23 -31.03 -27.78
C LEU A 230 18.07 -31.51 -26.89
N VAL A 231 17.53 -30.64 -26.04
CA VAL A 231 16.29 -30.91 -25.29
C VAL A 231 15.14 -31.26 -26.25
N GLY A 232 14.99 -30.51 -27.36
CA GLY A 232 13.94 -30.76 -28.36
C GLY A 232 14.15 -32.01 -29.22
N GLN A 233 15.36 -32.59 -29.21
CA GLN A 233 15.71 -33.78 -30.00
C GLN A 233 15.64 -35.09 -29.21
N SER A 234 15.48 -35.00 -27.89
CA SER A 234 15.49 -36.17 -27.00
C SER A 234 14.14 -36.91 -26.93
N SER A 235 13.11 -36.40 -27.61
CA SER A 235 11.75 -36.94 -27.63
C SER A 235 11.50 -37.77 -28.90
N VAL A 236 11.53 -39.09 -28.77
CA VAL A 236 11.16 -40.02 -29.85
C VAL A 236 9.63 -40.01 -29.98
N ALA A 237 9.14 -39.66 -31.16
CA ALA A 237 7.74 -39.72 -31.64
C ALA A 237 6.86 -38.48 -31.44
N ILE A 238 6.85 -37.57 -32.42
CA ILE A 238 5.68 -36.87 -33.02
C ILE A 238 6.10 -36.37 -34.43
N LYS A 239 5.13 -36.21 -35.34
CA LYS A 239 5.27 -36.01 -36.80
C LYS A 239 6.07 -34.75 -37.23
N PRO A 240 6.69 -34.75 -38.44
CA PRO A 240 7.73 -33.80 -38.87
C PRO A 240 7.22 -32.46 -39.49
N SER A 241 6.10 -31.89 -39.03
CA SER A 241 5.50 -30.72 -39.69
C SER A 241 5.71 -29.36 -39.01
N ALA A 242 6.52 -29.26 -37.95
CA ALA A 242 6.97 -27.98 -37.40
C ALA A 242 8.46 -28.07 -37.01
N PRO A 243 9.24 -26.98 -37.14
CA PRO A 243 10.64 -26.98 -36.75
C PRO A 243 10.72 -27.02 -35.21
N GLU A 244 10.69 -28.22 -34.62
CA GLU A 244 10.70 -28.43 -33.18
C GLU A 244 12.06 -28.03 -32.58
N ARG A 245 12.13 -26.78 -32.11
CA ARG A 245 13.22 -26.27 -31.29
C ARG A 245 12.86 -26.51 -29.83
N GLY A 246 13.76 -27.12 -29.06
CA GLY A 246 13.58 -27.22 -27.60
C GLY A 246 13.34 -25.82 -27.01
N ARG A 247 12.45 -25.75 -26.03
CA ARG A 247 12.05 -24.49 -25.40
C ARG A 247 12.33 -24.51 -23.91
N LEU A 248 12.95 -23.46 -23.40
CA LEU A 248 13.20 -23.23 -21.98
C LEU A 248 12.38 -22.03 -21.52
N ILE A 249 11.51 -22.23 -20.53
CA ILE A 249 10.70 -21.19 -19.90
C ILE A 249 11.22 -20.96 -18.48
N VAL A 250 11.77 -19.77 -18.24
CA VAL A 250 12.39 -19.37 -16.98
C VAL A 250 11.46 -18.43 -16.23
N PHE A 251 10.90 -18.92 -15.13
CA PHE A 251 10.13 -18.13 -14.16
C PHE A 251 11.09 -17.47 -13.19
N VAL A 252 11.03 -16.15 -13.08
CA VAL A 252 11.80 -15.36 -12.12
C VAL A 252 10.82 -14.63 -11.24
N ASP A 253 10.84 -14.90 -9.94
CA ASP A 253 9.87 -14.32 -8.99
C ASP A 253 10.57 -13.61 -7.82
N ASP A 254 9.81 -12.71 -7.17
CA ASP A 254 10.21 -11.93 -6.01
C ASP A 254 11.52 -11.12 -6.22
N LEU A 255 11.74 -10.59 -7.44
CA LEU A 255 12.84 -9.66 -7.73
C LEU A 255 12.74 -8.37 -6.91
N ASP A 256 11.51 -7.93 -6.64
CA ASP A 256 11.15 -6.77 -5.82
C ASP A 256 11.46 -6.95 -4.33
N ARG A 257 11.88 -8.14 -3.89
CA ARG A 257 12.32 -8.39 -2.51
C ARG A 257 13.82 -8.45 -2.33
N CYS A 258 14.59 -8.45 -3.42
CA CYS A 258 16.05 -8.38 -3.36
C CYS A 258 16.52 -6.97 -3.01
N LEU A 259 17.75 -6.88 -2.48
CA LEU A 259 18.45 -5.61 -2.47
C LEU A 259 18.59 -5.06 -3.90
N PRO A 260 18.53 -3.72 -4.10
CA PRO A 260 18.63 -3.11 -5.43
C PRO A 260 19.80 -3.63 -6.28
N GLU A 261 20.97 -3.78 -5.67
CA GLU A 261 22.18 -4.31 -6.32
C GLU A 261 21.98 -5.73 -6.85
N LYS A 262 21.34 -6.57 -6.04
CA LYS A 262 21.09 -7.98 -6.33
C LYS A 262 20.02 -8.15 -7.39
N ALA A 263 18.95 -7.37 -7.33
CA ALA A 263 17.94 -7.36 -8.39
C ALA A 263 18.57 -7.03 -9.76
N ILE A 264 19.47 -6.04 -9.80
CA ILE A 264 20.17 -5.65 -11.04
C ILE A 264 21.09 -6.77 -11.53
N GLU A 265 21.87 -7.42 -10.66
CA GLU A 265 22.71 -8.58 -11.02
C GLU A 265 21.89 -9.68 -11.74
N VAL A 266 20.67 -9.97 -11.28
CA VAL A 266 19.79 -10.95 -11.94
C VAL A 266 19.28 -10.44 -13.29
N LEU A 267 18.84 -9.17 -13.36
CA LEU A 267 18.38 -8.57 -14.62
C LEU A 267 19.52 -8.51 -15.67
N GLU A 268 20.75 -8.29 -15.24
CA GLU A 268 21.95 -8.34 -16.09
C GLU A 268 22.26 -9.78 -16.53
N ALA A 269 22.14 -10.76 -15.64
CA ALA A 269 22.32 -12.17 -15.97
C ALA A 269 21.27 -12.67 -16.98
N ILE A 270 20.02 -12.20 -16.86
CA ILE A 270 18.95 -12.50 -17.83
C ILE A 270 19.38 -12.07 -19.23
N LYS A 271 19.97 -10.86 -19.39
CA LYS A 271 20.45 -10.34 -20.69
C LYS A 271 21.40 -11.28 -21.41
N LEU A 272 22.24 -12.03 -20.70
CA LEU A 272 23.16 -13.00 -21.30
C LEU A 272 22.43 -14.13 -22.02
N PHE A 273 21.21 -14.48 -21.58
CA PHE A 273 20.39 -15.51 -22.20
C PHE A 273 19.35 -14.96 -23.18
N LEU A 274 19.12 -13.64 -23.19
CA LEU A 274 18.13 -12.97 -24.04
C LEU A 274 18.46 -13.03 -25.53
N SER A 275 19.62 -13.56 -25.93
CA SER A 275 19.98 -13.74 -27.34
C SER A 275 19.72 -15.16 -27.85
N VAL A 276 19.34 -16.09 -26.97
CA VAL A 276 19.28 -17.52 -27.28
C VAL A 276 17.88 -17.94 -27.73
N LYS A 277 17.78 -18.39 -28.98
CA LYS A 277 16.54 -18.95 -29.54
C LYS A 277 16.09 -20.16 -28.72
N GLY A 278 14.80 -20.24 -28.46
CA GLY A 278 14.18 -21.26 -27.61
C GLY A 278 14.01 -20.83 -26.14
N VAL A 279 14.54 -19.68 -25.71
CA VAL A 279 14.42 -19.22 -24.32
C VAL A 279 13.31 -18.19 -24.17
N VAL A 280 12.48 -18.36 -23.14
CA VAL A 280 11.44 -17.40 -22.73
C VAL A 280 11.61 -17.11 -21.24
N PHE A 281 11.64 -15.83 -20.88
CA PHE A 281 11.61 -15.37 -19.49
C PHE A 281 10.23 -14.86 -19.13
N ILE A 282 9.78 -15.18 -17.92
CA ILE A 282 8.62 -14.54 -17.29
C ILE A 282 9.01 -14.04 -15.91
N LEU A 283 8.86 -12.73 -15.70
CA LEU A 283 9.38 -12.03 -14.54
C LEU A 283 8.23 -11.46 -13.70
N GLY A 284 8.03 -11.94 -12.48
CA GLY A 284 7.10 -11.35 -11.51
C GLY A 284 7.78 -10.26 -10.70
N MET A 285 7.32 -9.01 -10.81
CA MET A 285 7.93 -7.91 -10.04
C MET A 285 6.96 -6.76 -9.76
N ASP A 286 7.26 -5.98 -8.72
CA ASP A 286 6.70 -4.65 -8.51
C ASP A 286 7.55 -3.62 -9.28
N GLN A 287 6.96 -2.99 -10.29
CA GLN A 287 7.66 -2.09 -11.21
C GLN A 287 8.29 -0.90 -10.47
N GLU A 288 7.56 -0.28 -9.54
CA GLU A 288 8.02 0.91 -8.82
C GLU A 288 9.17 0.58 -7.87
N VAL A 289 9.14 -0.60 -7.25
CA VAL A 289 10.23 -1.06 -6.36
C VAL A 289 11.50 -1.31 -7.17
N VAL A 290 11.39 -2.04 -8.28
CA VAL A 290 12.55 -2.33 -9.14
C VAL A 290 13.10 -1.06 -9.79
N GLN A 291 12.24 -0.16 -10.28
CA GLN A 291 12.65 1.12 -10.85
C GLN A 291 13.43 1.96 -9.84
N ARG A 292 12.92 2.13 -8.61
CA ARG A 292 13.61 2.86 -7.55
C ARG A 292 14.94 2.20 -7.18
N GLY A 293 14.99 0.87 -7.18
CA GLY A 293 16.24 0.13 -6.97
C GLY A 293 17.29 0.44 -8.04
N ILE A 294 16.89 0.42 -9.31
CA ILE A 294 17.74 0.80 -10.45
C ILE A 294 18.24 2.24 -10.28
N GLU A 295 17.33 3.19 -10.05
CA GLU A 295 17.66 4.61 -9.89
C GLU A 295 18.55 4.88 -8.68
N ALA A 296 18.35 4.19 -7.56
CA ALA A 296 19.21 4.31 -6.38
C ALA A 296 20.64 3.84 -6.69
N ARG A 297 20.79 2.71 -7.39
CA ARG A 297 22.11 2.15 -7.74
C ARG A 297 22.86 3.04 -8.72
N TYR A 298 22.20 3.49 -9.78
CA TYR A 298 22.83 4.35 -10.77
C TYR A 298 23.02 5.77 -10.22
N GLY A 299 22.10 6.30 -9.42
CA GLY A 299 22.20 7.63 -8.81
C GLY A 299 23.38 7.78 -7.85
N ALA A 300 23.71 6.73 -7.10
CA ALA A 300 24.91 6.71 -6.26
C ALA A 300 26.22 6.86 -7.07
N LEU A 301 26.23 6.51 -8.36
CA LEU A 301 27.40 6.62 -9.23
C LEU A 301 27.58 8.03 -9.84
N PHE A 302 26.52 8.85 -9.88
CA PHE A 302 26.54 10.17 -10.57
C PHE A 302 26.40 11.38 -9.63
N LYS A 303 26.09 11.17 -8.34
CA LYS A 303 26.12 12.24 -7.33
C LYS A 303 27.55 12.45 -6.81
N HIS A 304 28.24 13.46 -7.32
CA HIS A 304 29.54 13.94 -6.79
C HIS A 304 29.40 15.30 -6.10
N GLU A 305 30.36 15.65 -5.23
CA GLU A 305 30.38 16.86 -4.37
C GLU A 305 30.28 18.21 -5.12
N GLY A 306 30.27 18.23 -6.45
CA GLY A 306 30.11 19.44 -7.27
C GLY A 306 28.82 19.53 -8.11
N ASN A 307 27.99 18.48 -8.17
CA ASN A 307 26.75 18.51 -8.97
C ASN A 307 25.62 17.68 -8.31
N PRO A 308 24.97 18.22 -7.27
CA PRO A 308 23.87 17.53 -6.57
C PRO A 308 22.59 17.38 -7.42
N GLN A 309 22.49 18.07 -8.56
CA GLN A 309 21.37 18.01 -9.52
C GLN A 309 21.68 17.20 -10.79
N GLY A 310 22.80 16.45 -10.84
CA GLY A 310 23.14 15.64 -12.02
C GLY A 310 22.00 14.71 -12.42
N GLU A 311 21.48 14.87 -13.63
CA GLU A 311 20.43 14.00 -14.18
C GLU A 311 20.92 12.54 -14.19
N LEU A 312 20.05 11.63 -13.73
CA LEU A 312 20.30 10.19 -13.84
C LEU A 312 20.43 9.84 -15.33
N PRO A 313 21.57 9.30 -15.79
CA PRO A 313 21.76 9.00 -17.21
C PRO A 313 20.89 7.83 -17.71
N ILE A 314 20.29 7.06 -16.79
CA ILE A 314 19.34 5.98 -17.11
C ILE A 314 18.20 6.04 -16.10
N ARG A 315 16.98 6.30 -16.60
CA ARG A 315 15.75 6.16 -15.81
C ARG A 315 15.37 4.67 -15.71
N GLY A 316 14.88 4.23 -14.55
CA GLY A 316 14.67 2.78 -14.32
C GLY A 316 13.55 2.18 -15.19
N ASP A 317 12.57 2.98 -15.59
CA ASP A 317 11.55 2.63 -16.59
C ASP A 317 12.17 2.30 -17.96
N THR A 318 13.10 3.11 -18.43
CA THR A 318 13.82 2.93 -19.71
C THR A 318 14.67 1.66 -19.67
N TYR A 319 15.27 1.36 -18.52
CA TYR A 319 16.00 0.11 -18.33
C TYR A 319 15.07 -1.11 -18.45
N LEU A 320 13.92 -1.10 -17.77
CA LEU A 320 12.96 -2.20 -17.82
C LEU A 320 12.35 -2.37 -19.22
N GLN A 321 12.04 -1.29 -19.93
CA GLN A 321 11.54 -1.32 -21.31
C GLN A 321 12.49 -2.04 -22.28
N LYS A 322 13.81 -1.90 -22.10
CA LYS A 322 14.81 -2.61 -22.92
C LYS A 322 14.88 -4.11 -22.61
N LEU A 323 14.52 -4.51 -21.38
CA LEU A 323 14.60 -5.89 -20.94
C LEU A 323 13.29 -6.66 -21.18
N VAL A 324 12.16 -6.03 -20.90
CA VAL A 324 10.82 -6.63 -20.96
C VAL A 324 10.17 -6.29 -22.29
N GLN A 325 10.02 -7.30 -23.16
CA GLN A 325 9.39 -7.10 -24.47
C GLN A 325 7.86 -7.07 -24.40
N ILE A 326 7.26 -7.84 -23.48
CA ILE A 326 5.81 -7.86 -23.27
C ILE A 326 5.51 -7.50 -21.82
N PRO A 327 5.12 -6.26 -21.52
CA PRO A 327 4.65 -5.87 -20.20
C PRO A 327 3.19 -6.28 -20.01
N PHE A 328 2.90 -7.04 -18.95
CA PHE A 328 1.55 -7.38 -18.51
C PHE A 328 1.33 -6.87 -17.08
N HIS A 329 0.42 -5.92 -16.92
CA HIS A 329 0.06 -5.39 -15.61
C HIS A 329 -1.15 -6.16 -15.08
N LEU A 330 -1.03 -6.75 -13.88
CA LEU A 330 -2.17 -7.37 -13.23
C LEU A 330 -3.26 -6.31 -13.01
N PRO A 331 -4.50 -6.58 -13.43
CA PRO A 331 -5.59 -5.68 -13.15
C PRO A 331 -5.78 -5.59 -11.62
N PRO A 332 -6.01 -4.38 -11.07
CA PRO A 332 -6.34 -4.24 -9.67
C PRO A 332 -7.63 -5.00 -9.37
N LEU A 333 -7.75 -5.55 -8.16
CA LEU A 333 -8.97 -6.23 -7.75
C LEU A 333 -10.12 -5.20 -7.73
N SER A 334 -11.20 -5.42 -8.47
CA SER A 334 -12.36 -4.54 -8.35
C SER A 334 -13.09 -4.82 -7.03
N ARG A 335 -13.96 -3.92 -6.57
CA ARG A 335 -14.76 -4.15 -5.35
C ARG A 335 -15.72 -5.32 -5.46
N ILE A 336 -16.38 -5.45 -6.61
CA ILE A 336 -17.23 -6.59 -6.95
C ILE A 336 -16.38 -7.87 -6.84
N ASN A 337 -15.11 -7.79 -7.24
CA ASN A 337 -14.19 -8.90 -7.14
C ASN A 337 -13.67 -9.12 -5.71
N VAL A 338 -13.67 -8.13 -4.80
CA VAL A 338 -13.35 -8.34 -3.37
C VAL A 338 -14.44 -9.18 -2.70
N GLU A 339 -15.72 -8.84 -2.88
CA GLU A 339 -16.81 -9.62 -2.29
C GLU A 339 -16.81 -11.06 -2.83
N LYS A 340 -16.63 -11.21 -4.14
CA LYS A 340 -16.53 -12.52 -4.79
C LYS A 340 -15.31 -13.31 -4.29
N PHE A 341 -14.16 -12.67 -4.18
CA PHE A 341 -12.93 -13.27 -3.65
C PHE A 341 -13.12 -13.76 -2.21
N ILE A 342 -13.78 -12.97 -1.34
CA ILE A 342 -14.12 -13.42 0.02
C ILE A 342 -15.04 -14.64 -0.03
N GLY A 343 -16.06 -14.63 -0.90
CA GLY A 343 -16.95 -15.77 -1.09
C GLY A 343 -16.23 -17.04 -1.56
N ASP A 344 -15.28 -16.92 -2.48
CA ASP A 344 -14.46 -18.04 -2.95
C ASP A 344 -13.56 -18.58 -1.83
N LEU A 345 -12.95 -17.71 -1.02
CA LEU A 345 -12.18 -18.10 0.17
C LEU A 345 -13.04 -18.83 1.22
N GLU A 346 -14.31 -18.45 1.39
CA GLU A 346 -15.24 -19.13 2.30
C GLU A 346 -15.57 -20.54 1.83
N ASN A 347 -15.78 -20.74 0.53
CA ASN A 347 -16.08 -22.06 -0.05
C ASN A 347 -14.91 -23.04 0.10
N ASP A 348 -13.69 -22.52 0.22
CA ASP A 348 -12.45 -23.27 0.27
C ASP A 348 -12.03 -23.72 1.69
N GLY A 349 -12.98 -23.69 2.64
CA GLY A 349 -12.79 -24.13 4.03
C GLY A 349 -12.96 -23.02 5.07
N GLY A 350 -13.41 -21.83 4.68
CA GLY A 350 -13.69 -20.71 5.59
C GLY A 350 -15.03 -20.84 6.34
N LYS A 351 -15.11 -20.27 7.55
CA LYS A 351 -16.42 -20.02 8.19
C LYS A 351 -17.13 -18.93 7.40
N ARG A 352 -18.33 -19.23 6.89
CA ARG A 352 -19.14 -18.27 6.11
C ARG A 352 -19.44 -17.04 6.94
N LEU A 353 -19.11 -15.86 6.41
CA LEU A 353 -19.56 -14.60 6.96
C LEU A 353 -21.04 -14.40 6.64
N SER A 354 -21.72 -13.59 7.45
CA SER A 354 -23.01 -13.06 7.05
C SER A 354 -22.87 -12.15 5.83
N ALA A 355 -23.95 -12.03 5.04
CA ALA A 355 -23.95 -11.18 3.84
C ALA A 355 -23.57 -9.73 4.18
N LEU A 356 -24.07 -9.21 5.31
CA LEU A 356 -23.78 -7.86 5.77
C LEU A 356 -22.30 -7.68 6.14
N THR A 357 -21.72 -8.64 6.85
CA THR A 357 -20.29 -8.61 7.22
C THR A 357 -19.39 -8.66 5.99
N ARG A 358 -19.74 -9.50 5.00
CA ARG A 358 -19.00 -9.60 3.73
C ARG A 358 -19.00 -8.27 2.97
N GLN A 359 -20.15 -7.59 2.92
CA GLN A 359 -20.30 -6.31 2.24
C GLN A 359 -19.55 -5.18 2.97
N VAL A 360 -19.52 -5.18 4.30
CA VAL A 360 -18.66 -4.25 5.07
C VAL A 360 -17.19 -4.40 4.65
N PHE A 361 -16.68 -5.63 4.59
CA PHE A 361 -15.32 -5.88 4.13
C PHE A 361 -15.11 -5.45 2.68
N ALA A 362 -16.02 -5.78 1.77
CA ALA A 362 -15.91 -5.40 0.36
C ALA A 362 -15.94 -3.88 0.14
N ALA A 363 -16.67 -3.13 0.98
CA ALA A 363 -16.73 -1.67 0.92
C ALA A 363 -15.50 -0.99 1.53
N GLY A 364 -14.97 -1.55 2.64
CA GLY A 364 -13.90 -0.92 3.42
C GLY A 364 -12.49 -1.37 3.11
N LEU A 365 -12.29 -2.60 2.65
CA LEU A 365 -10.95 -3.13 2.41
C LEU A 365 -10.34 -2.58 1.13
N PHE A 366 -9.05 -2.31 1.20
CA PHE A 366 -8.24 -2.03 0.05
C PHE A 366 -8.23 -3.25 -0.87
N PRO A 367 -8.40 -3.08 -2.19
CA PRO A 367 -8.51 -4.17 -3.16
C PRO A 367 -7.17 -4.88 -3.41
N ASN A 368 -6.67 -5.59 -2.41
CA ASN A 368 -5.46 -6.37 -2.45
C ASN A 368 -5.70 -7.73 -1.78
N PRO A 369 -5.49 -8.86 -2.49
CA PRO A 369 -5.78 -10.20 -1.99
C PRO A 369 -5.14 -10.53 -0.63
N ARG A 370 -3.88 -10.11 -0.43
CA ARG A 370 -3.18 -10.32 0.85
C ARG A 370 -3.82 -9.52 1.98
N GLN A 371 -4.15 -8.25 1.73
CA GLN A 371 -4.79 -7.40 2.74
C GLN A 371 -6.16 -7.95 3.13
N VAL A 372 -6.93 -8.45 2.16
CA VAL A 372 -8.21 -9.11 2.40
C VAL A 372 -8.04 -10.35 3.29
N LYS A 373 -7.16 -11.29 2.91
CA LYS A 373 -6.86 -12.49 3.74
C LYS A 373 -6.43 -12.11 5.16
N ARG A 374 -5.55 -11.11 5.29
CA ARG A 374 -5.06 -10.63 6.59
C ARG A 374 -6.19 -10.07 7.45
N ALA A 375 -7.07 -9.25 6.88
CA ALA A 375 -8.22 -8.70 7.60
C ALA A 375 -9.17 -9.81 8.05
N LEU A 376 -9.48 -10.79 7.19
CA LEU A 376 -10.30 -11.94 7.57
C LEU A 376 -9.69 -12.76 8.71
N ASN A 377 -8.36 -12.97 8.69
CA ASN A 377 -7.67 -13.66 9.78
C ASN A 377 -7.75 -12.89 11.11
N ILE A 378 -7.53 -11.57 11.07
CA ILE A 378 -7.65 -10.71 12.25
C ILE A 378 -9.08 -10.74 12.78
N PHE A 379 -10.06 -10.66 11.89
CA PHE A 379 -11.47 -10.78 12.24
C PHE A 379 -11.79 -12.11 12.95
N GLN A 380 -11.33 -13.23 12.40
CA GLN A 380 -11.53 -14.55 13.04
C GLN A 380 -10.86 -14.63 14.41
N LEU A 381 -9.66 -14.07 14.56
CA LEU A 381 -8.96 -13.99 15.84
C LEU A 381 -9.75 -13.15 16.86
N LEU A 382 -10.14 -11.93 16.49
CA LEU A 382 -10.87 -11.04 17.40
C LEU A 382 -12.25 -11.60 17.76
N LYS A 383 -12.91 -12.29 16.82
CA LYS A 383 -14.18 -12.98 17.08
C LYS A 383 -14.02 -14.13 18.08
N GLN A 384 -12.92 -14.88 17.99
CA GLN A 384 -12.59 -15.92 18.97
C GLN A 384 -12.29 -15.33 20.36
N ILE A 385 -11.52 -14.24 20.42
CA ILE A 385 -11.26 -13.52 21.67
C ILE A 385 -12.56 -13.01 22.29
N ALA A 386 -13.45 -12.43 21.48
CA ALA A 386 -14.77 -11.98 21.93
C ALA A 386 -15.59 -13.14 22.50
N ALA A 387 -15.65 -14.29 21.81
CA ALA A 387 -16.39 -15.46 22.25
C ALA A 387 -15.88 -16.00 23.61
N VAL A 388 -14.56 -16.02 23.83
CA VAL A 388 -13.98 -16.40 25.12
C VAL A 388 -14.38 -15.40 26.22
N ARG A 389 -14.26 -14.09 25.96
CA ARG A 389 -14.62 -13.03 26.93
C ARG A 389 -16.11 -12.98 27.26
N MET A 390 -16.98 -13.42 26.35
CA MET A 390 -18.43 -13.56 26.59
C MET A 390 -18.78 -14.75 27.51
N GLN A 391 -17.91 -15.76 27.59
CA GLN A 391 -18.09 -16.93 28.45
C GLN A 391 -17.35 -16.79 29.79
N ASP A 392 -16.32 -15.95 29.83
CA ASP A 392 -15.56 -15.62 31.03
C ASP A 392 -16.41 -14.74 31.95
N LEU A 393 -16.68 -15.24 33.16
CA LEU A 393 -17.45 -14.53 34.17
C LEU A 393 -16.50 -13.72 35.06
N ASP A 394 -16.88 -12.50 35.42
CA ASP A 394 -16.19 -11.71 36.43
C ASP A 394 -16.43 -12.26 37.85
N GLU A 395 -15.81 -11.62 38.85
CA GLU A 395 -15.93 -12.01 40.26
C GLU A 395 -17.39 -11.93 40.77
N ALA A 396 -18.25 -11.17 40.08
CA ALA A 396 -19.67 -11.04 40.37
C ALA A 396 -20.55 -12.05 39.59
N GLY A 397 -19.96 -12.94 38.80
CA GLY A 397 -20.67 -13.94 38.00
C GLY A 397 -21.33 -13.38 36.73
N GLN A 398 -20.97 -12.17 36.29
CA GLN A 398 -21.44 -11.57 35.05
C GLN A 398 -20.44 -11.79 33.91
N PRO A 399 -20.89 -11.97 32.66
CA PRO A 399 -19.99 -12.04 31.52
C PRO A 399 -19.11 -10.79 31.42
N ARG A 400 -17.80 -10.96 31.25
CA ARG A 400 -16.85 -9.85 31.06
C ARG A 400 -17.10 -9.04 29.79
N LEU A 401 -17.95 -9.53 28.89
CA LEU A 401 -18.37 -8.83 27.68
C LEU A 401 -19.87 -9.02 27.46
N ASP A 402 -20.60 -7.91 27.37
CA ASP A 402 -22.04 -7.91 27.08
C ASP A 402 -22.30 -8.40 25.65
N VAL A 403 -22.90 -9.59 25.54
CA VAL A 403 -23.24 -10.26 24.28
C VAL A 403 -24.21 -9.42 23.44
N SER A 404 -25.09 -8.64 24.07
CA SER A 404 -26.11 -7.84 23.38
C SER A 404 -25.55 -6.64 22.62
N ALA A 405 -24.30 -6.26 22.95
CA ALA A 405 -23.59 -5.15 22.36
C ALA A 405 -22.69 -5.54 21.18
N PHE A 406 -22.37 -6.82 21.02
CA PHE A 406 -21.43 -7.33 20.01
C PHE A 406 -22.12 -7.69 18.69
N SER A 407 -21.44 -7.44 17.58
CA SER A 407 -21.96 -7.64 16.22
C SER A 407 -20.83 -7.84 15.23
N ASP A 408 -20.94 -8.87 14.40
CA ASP A 408 -19.94 -9.23 13.38
C ASP A 408 -19.67 -8.10 12.37
N PRO A 409 -20.67 -7.42 11.78
CA PRO A 409 -20.45 -6.27 10.91
C PRO A 409 -19.65 -5.12 11.56
N LEU A 410 -19.93 -4.83 12.84
CA LEU A 410 -19.21 -3.77 13.58
C LEU A 410 -17.78 -4.19 13.91
N LEU A 411 -17.56 -5.48 14.21
CA LEU A 411 -16.22 -6.02 14.35
C LEU A 411 -15.46 -5.95 13.02
N ALA A 412 -16.10 -6.22 11.89
CA ALA A 412 -15.49 -6.05 10.57
C ALA A 412 -15.07 -4.61 10.30
N LYS A 413 -15.94 -3.61 10.59
CA LYS A 413 -15.58 -2.19 10.53
C LYS A 413 -14.36 -1.87 11.41
N THR A 414 -14.35 -2.42 12.63
CA THR A 414 -13.25 -2.26 13.59
C THR A 414 -11.93 -2.80 13.03
N VAL A 415 -11.94 -3.99 12.44
CA VAL A 415 -10.77 -4.61 11.80
C VAL A 415 -10.25 -3.76 10.64
N VAL A 416 -11.14 -3.25 9.78
CA VAL A 416 -10.75 -2.36 8.68
C VAL A 416 -10.11 -1.08 9.22
N ILE A 417 -10.70 -0.46 10.25
CA ILE A 417 -10.16 0.75 10.90
C ILE A 417 -8.77 0.47 11.49
N GLN A 418 -8.63 -0.60 12.27
CA GLN A 418 -7.37 -0.98 12.91
C GLN A 418 -6.25 -1.27 11.89
N THR A 419 -6.58 -1.93 10.78
CA THR A 419 -5.57 -2.41 9.83
C THR A 419 -5.16 -1.38 8.79
N GLN A 420 -6.10 -0.56 8.31
CA GLN A 420 -5.86 0.39 7.22
C GLN A 420 -5.76 1.84 7.68
N TYR A 421 -6.29 2.16 8.85
CA TYR A 421 -6.30 3.51 9.41
C TYR A 421 -5.76 3.53 10.86
N PRO A 422 -4.49 3.14 11.11
CA PRO A 422 -3.95 3.04 12.46
C PRO A 422 -4.05 4.34 13.26
N GLU A 423 -3.85 5.48 12.61
CA GLU A 423 -3.99 6.81 13.20
C GLU A 423 -5.44 7.07 13.66
N LEU A 424 -6.43 6.70 12.85
CA LEU A 424 -7.85 6.78 13.25
C LEU A 424 -8.18 5.82 14.39
N TYR A 425 -7.60 4.62 14.37
CA TYR A 425 -7.78 3.66 15.44
C TYR A 425 -7.20 4.17 16.77
N GLN A 426 -6.03 4.82 16.74
CA GLN A 426 -5.45 5.48 17.90
C GLN A 426 -6.33 6.63 18.42
N ASP A 427 -6.79 7.50 17.53
CA ASP A 427 -7.69 8.59 17.90
C ASP A 427 -9.04 8.06 18.42
N TRP A 428 -9.54 6.94 17.89
CA TRP A 428 -10.73 6.25 18.41
C TRP A 428 -10.51 5.59 19.77
N ARG A 429 -9.31 5.03 20.03
CA ARG A 429 -8.93 4.53 21.36
C ARG A 429 -9.00 5.63 22.41
N ARG A 430 -8.55 6.83 22.04
CA ARG A 430 -8.57 8.01 22.91
C ARG A 430 -9.97 8.61 23.05
N TYR A 431 -10.77 8.57 21.99
CA TYR A 431 -12.10 9.19 21.92
C TYR A 431 -13.16 8.19 21.40
N PRO A 432 -13.78 7.38 22.28
CA PRO A 432 -14.66 6.26 21.89
C PRO A 432 -15.85 6.64 20.98
N ILE A 433 -16.35 7.87 21.06
CA ILE A 433 -17.45 8.36 20.23
C ILE A 433 -17.04 8.83 18.83
N LEU A 434 -15.74 8.96 18.55
CA LEU A 434 -15.23 9.52 17.29
C LEU A 434 -15.83 8.84 16.06
N ILE A 435 -15.81 7.50 16.03
CA ILE A 435 -16.34 6.72 14.90
C ILE A 435 -17.85 6.88 14.76
N ARG A 436 -18.59 6.99 15.88
CA ARG A 436 -20.04 7.22 15.87
C ARG A 436 -20.39 8.56 15.21
N GLU A 437 -19.64 9.61 15.57
CA GLU A 437 -19.82 10.95 14.99
C GLU A 437 -19.38 11.01 13.52
N LEU A 438 -18.27 10.36 13.16
CA LEU A 438 -17.83 10.23 11.77
C LEU A 438 -18.87 9.51 10.92
N GLU A 439 -19.40 8.39 11.41
CA GLU A 439 -20.45 7.62 10.72
C GLU A 439 -21.71 8.47 10.49
N ALA A 440 -22.17 9.19 11.51
CA ALA A 440 -23.33 10.09 11.42
C ALA A 440 -23.11 11.21 10.38
N ARG A 441 -21.93 11.84 10.38
CA ARG A 441 -21.58 12.92 9.44
C ARG A 441 -21.50 12.40 8.00
N VAL A 442 -20.94 11.22 7.79
CA VAL A 442 -20.80 10.61 6.47
C VAL A 442 -22.14 10.16 5.90
N GLN A 443 -23.08 9.70 6.74
CA GLN A 443 -24.45 9.34 6.33
C GLN A 443 -25.33 10.57 6.04
N GLY A 444 -25.08 11.71 6.68
CA GLY A 444 -25.80 12.96 6.44
C GLY A 444 -25.46 13.68 5.12
N ARG A 445 -24.33 13.34 4.47
CA ARG A 445 -23.89 13.93 3.19
C ARG A 445 -24.38 13.07 2.01
N ARG A 446 -25.46 13.48 1.34
CA ARG A 446 -26.12 12.70 0.27
C ARG A 446 -25.47 12.77 -1.12
N ASP A 447 -24.58 13.72 -1.39
CA ASP A 447 -24.27 14.13 -2.78
C ASP A 447 -22.96 13.58 -3.39
N LEU A 448 -22.44 12.44 -2.93
CA LEU A 448 -21.09 11.96 -3.32
C LEU A 448 -21.07 10.80 -4.32
N GLU A 449 -22.18 10.09 -4.55
CA GLU A 449 -22.20 9.00 -5.54
C GLU A 449 -21.98 9.52 -6.97
N GLN A 450 -22.47 10.72 -7.30
CA GLN A 450 -22.31 11.30 -8.64
C GLN A 450 -20.87 11.80 -8.89
N GLU A 451 -20.17 12.29 -7.86
CA GLU A 451 -18.76 12.74 -7.97
C GLU A 451 -17.76 11.58 -8.01
N LEU A 452 -17.97 10.50 -7.24
CA LEU A 452 -17.10 9.32 -7.23
C LEU A 452 -17.13 8.54 -8.55
N VAL A 453 -18.28 8.54 -9.24
CA VAL A 453 -18.42 7.95 -10.58
C VAL A 453 -17.70 8.78 -11.65
N GLN A 454 -17.62 10.10 -11.49
CA GLN A 454 -16.85 10.98 -12.37
C GLN A 454 -15.34 10.97 -12.04
N GLY A 455 -14.96 10.92 -10.77
CA GLY A 455 -13.55 10.99 -10.31
C GLY A 455 -12.72 9.70 -10.52
N LEU A 456 -13.36 8.58 -10.86
CA LEU A 456 -12.65 7.33 -11.24
C LEU A 456 -12.30 7.28 -12.75
N ARG A 457 -12.73 8.27 -13.54
CA ARG A 457 -12.37 8.40 -14.96
C ARG A 457 -11.75 9.77 -15.24
N GLY A 458 -10.43 9.84 -15.14
CA GLY A 458 -9.63 10.90 -15.75
C GLY A 458 -9.05 11.92 -14.77
N ARG A 459 -7.79 12.31 -15.05
CA ARG A 459 -6.97 13.33 -14.38
C ARG A 459 -6.22 12.93 -13.11
N ARG A 460 -5.47 11.83 -13.17
CA ARG A 460 -4.21 11.72 -12.39
C ARG A 460 -2.95 11.99 -13.23
N GLU A 461 -3.11 12.24 -14.52
CA GLU A 461 -2.02 12.41 -15.50
C GLU A 461 -1.91 13.84 -16.09
N GLU A 462 -2.73 14.81 -15.64
CA GLU A 462 -2.75 16.17 -16.23
C GLU A 462 -2.64 17.33 -15.23
N MET A 463 -2.25 17.10 -13.96
CA MET A 463 -2.14 18.20 -12.99
C MET A 463 -0.67 18.54 -12.68
N GLU A 464 -0.30 19.78 -13.00
CA GLU A 464 0.99 20.40 -12.67
C GLU A 464 1.13 20.61 -11.14
N PRO A 465 2.37 20.65 -10.61
CA PRO A 465 2.63 20.70 -9.17
C PRO A 465 2.03 21.92 -8.44
N ASP A 466 1.95 23.06 -9.11
CA ASP A 466 1.58 24.34 -8.50
C ASP A 466 0.07 24.46 -8.22
N GLU A 467 -0.79 23.68 -8.89
CA GLU A 467 -2.24 23.68 -8.63
C GLU A 467 -2.63 22.86 -7.38
N ARG A 468 -1.67 22.21 -6.71
CA ARG A 468 -1.92 21.46 -5.46
C ARG A 468 -1.94 22.34 -4.22
N GLU A 469 -1.42 23.57 -4.27
CA GLU A 469 -1.34 24.47 -3.11
C GLU A 469 -2.40 25.59 -3.08
N GLU A 470 -3.16 25.80 -4.16
CA GLU A 470 -4.13 26.91 -4.28
C GLU A 470 -5.60 26.48 -4.43
N ALA A 471 -6.02 25.41 -3.76
CA ALA A 471 -7.46 25.21 -3.53
C ALA A 471 -7.94 26.26 -2.50
N PRO A 472 -9.02 27.02 -2.75
CA PRO A 472 -9.44 28.10 -1.87
C PRO A 472 -9.74 27.54 -0.48
N THR A 473 -9.01 28.06 0.49
CA THR A 473 -9.27 27.88 1.92
C THR A 473 -10.56 28.63 2.23
N VAL A 474 -11.69 27.94 2.09
CA VAL A 474 -12.93 28.39 2.75
C VAL A 474 -12.64 28.31 4.24
N ALA A 475 -12.36 29.48 4.82
CA ALA A 475 -12.21 29.65 6.25
C ALA A 475 -13.42 29.03 6.95
N SER A 476 -13.14 28.21 7.94
CA SER A 476 -14.11 27.61 8.85
C SER A 476 -14.95 28.70 9.51
N GLN A 477 -16.19 28.88 9.06
CA GLN A 477 -17.23 29.36 9.96
C GLN A 477 -17.69 28.17 10.83
N ASP A 478 -17.51 28.34 12.14
CA ASP A 478 -17.67 27.40 13.27
C ASP A 478 -16.52 26.41 13.57
N GLY A 479 -15.83 26.64 14.70
CA GLY A 479 -14.86 25.75 15.36
C GLY A 479 -15.47 24.47 15.94
N ARG A 480 -16.23 23.71 15.15
CA ARG A 480 -17.01 22.56 15.62
C ARG A 480 -16.29 21.20 15.53
N SER A 481 -15.08 21.06 14.97
CA SER A 481 -14.76 19.77 14.30
C SER A 481 -13.30 19.51 13.88
N GLU A 482 -12.23 20.06 14.47
CA GLU A 482 -10.85 19.86 13.92
C GLU A 482 -10.43 18.38 13.76
N LEU A 483 -10.69 17.52 14.76
CA LEU A 483 -10.36 16.10 14.69
C LEU A 483 -11.27 15.30 13.75
N LEU A 484 -12.55 15.64 13.64
CA LEU A 484 -13.44 15.04 12.65
C LEU A 484 -13.04 15.49 11.23
N ASP A 485 -12.70 16.76 11.08
CA ASP A 485 -12.32 17.40 9.83
C ASP A 485 -11.03 16.81 9.26
N LYS A 486 -10.09 16.40 10.12
CA LYS A 486 -8.90 15.62 9.74
C LYS A 486 -9.26 14.44 8.83
N TYR A 487 -10.33 13.72 9.16
CA TYR A 487 -10.79 12.55 8.40
C TYR A 487 -11.77 12.90 7.28
N LEU A 488 -12.57 13.96 7.43
CA LEU A 488 -13.60 14.37 6.46
C LEU A 488 -13.07 15.27 5.33
N ARG A 489 -11.93 15.94 5.51
CA ARG A 489 -11.31 16.83 4.49
C ARG A 489 -10.42 16.07 3.52
N ALA A 490 -9.65 15.09 4.00
CA ALA A 490 -8.77 14.26 3.17
C ALA A 490 -9.52 13.14 2.43
N ARG A 491 -10.53 13.54 1.62
CA ARG A 491 -11.51 12.61 1.00
C ARG A 491 -10.87 11.50 0.17
N GLN A 492 -9.79 11.78 -0.55
CA GLN A 492 -9.08 10.76 -1.33
C GLN A 492 -8.42 9.69 -0.44
N LYS A 493 -7.84 10.10 0.70
CA LYS A 493 -7.17 9.21 1.66
C LYS A 493 -8.17 8.30 2.39
N TYR A 494 -9.35 8.83 2.71
CA TYR A 494 -10.37 8.13 3.52
C TYR A 494 -11.60 7.68 2.72
N ALA A 495 -11.54 7.65 1.38
CA ALA A 495 -12.69 7.31 0.54
C ALA A 495 -13.31 5.93 0.87
N LEU A 496 -12.48 4.90 1.09
CA LEU A 496 -12.94 3.56 1.47
C LEU A 496 -13.52 3.53 2.88
N LEU A 497 -12.95 4.32 3.82
CA LEU A 497 -13.51 4.47 5.16
C LEU A 497 -14.91 5.08 5.10
N GLU A 498 -15.07 6.19 4.39
CA GLU A 498 -16.37 6.86 4.26
C GLU A 498 -17.41 5.90 3.66
N GLN A 499 -17.07 5.19 2.59
CA GLN A 499 -17.98 4.25 1.95
C GLN A 499 -18.36 3.09 2.88
N MET A 500 -17.42 2.55 3.63
CA MET A 500 -17.70 1.54 4.65
C MET A 500 -18.62 2.08 5.75
N LEU A 501 -18.44 3.34 6.19
CA LEU A 501 -19.28 3.95 7.23
C LEU A 501 -20.69 4.32 6.72
N ARG A 502 -20.88 4.53 5.42
CA ARG A 502 -22.22 4.67 4.83
C ARG A 502 -23.04 3.38 4.87
N PHE A 503 -22.35 2.25 4.90
CA PHE A 503 -22.95 0.93 4.82
C PHE A 503 -22.99 0.25 6.21
N PRO A 504 -24.05 -0.51 6.54
CA PRO A 504 -25.35 -0.56 5.88
C PRO A 504 -26.16 0.73 6.06
N THR A 505 -27.09 0.97 5.13
CA THR A 505 -28.11 1.99 5.33
C THR A 505 -29.07 1.59 6.45
N ALA A 506 -29.90 2.53 6.91
CA ALA A 506 -30.94 2.22 7.91
C ALA A 506 -31.93 1.15 7.42
N GLU A 507 -32.19 1.11 6.12
CA GLU A 507 -33.07 0.10 5.50
C GLU A 507 -32.39 -1.27 5.43
N ASP A 508 -31.10 -1.32 5.09
CA ASP A 508 -30.34 -2.57 5.04
C ASP A 508 -30.21 -3.19 6.43
N GLU A 509 -30.00 -2.37 7.47
CA GLU A 509 -30.01 -2.83 8.87
C GLU A 509 -31.40 -3.27 9.33
N ALA A 510 -32.48 -2.65 8.83
CA ALA A 510 -33.86 -3.06 9.14
C ALA A 510 -34.27 -4.36 8.43
N LYS A 511 -33.71 -4.63 7.24
CA LYS A 511 -33.87 -5.91 6.51
C LYS A 511 -33.00 -7.02 7.10
N GLY A 512 -31.85 -6.67 7.68
CA GLY A 512 -30.92 -7.59 8.34
C GLY A 512 -31.34 -7.96 9.77
N LYS A 513 -30.80 -9.08 10.28
CA LYS A 513 -30.91 -9.46 11.71
C LYS A 513 -29.73 -8.96 12.56
N GLU A 514 -28.76 -8.32 11.95
CA GLU A 514 -27.47 -7.95 12.54
C GLU A 514 -27.30 -6.43 12.59
N ARG A 515 -26.69 -5.93 13.68
CA ARG A 515 -26.40 -4.50 13.86
C ARG A 515 -25.19 -4.11 13.03
N GLY A 516 -25.34 -3.13 12.14
CA GLY A 516 -24.28 -2.70 11.23
C GLY A 516 -23.74 -1.30 11.48
N ARG A 517 -24.39 -0.51 12.35
CA ARG A 517 -24.04 0.89 12.62
C ARG A 517 -23.65 1.12 14.08
N PHE A 518 -22.70 2.02 14.30
CA PHE A 518 -22.26 2.48 15.61
C PHE A 518 -23.22 3.49 16.25
N ALA A 519 -24.11 4.10 15.46
CA ALA A 519 -25.06 5.14 15.89
C ALA A 519 -25.87 4.85 17.17
N LYS A 520 -26.13 3.57 17.49
CA LYS A 520 -26.94 3.16 18.65
C LYS A 520 -26.13 2.64 19.85
N LEU A 521 -24.80 2.72 19.79
CA LEU A 521 -23.94 2.26 20.88
C LEU A 521 -23.60 3.40 21.86
N ASN A 522 -23.59 3.07 23.15
CA ASN A 522 -23.04 3.91 24.20
C ASN A 522 -21.51 3.71 24.33
N ASN A 523 -20.84 4.46 25.22
CA ASN A 523 -19.38 4.42 25.33
C ASN A 523 -18.83 3.08 25.83
N GLU A 524 -19.53 2.45 26.77
CA GLU A 524 -19.13 1.14 27.29
C GLU A 524 -19.20 0.07 26.19
N GLN A 525 -20.26 0.11 25.38
CA GLN A 525 -20.44 -0.78 24.23
C GLN A 525 -19.44 -0.49 23.11
N MET A 526 -19.12 0.78 22.84
CA MET A 526 -18.06 1.16 21.90
C MET A 526 -16.68 0.67 22.35
N ALA A 527 -16.41 0.76 23.66
CA ALA A 527 -15.15 0.33 24.25
C ALA A 527 -14.90 -1.17 24.06
N ILE A 528 -15.94 -2.00 23.92
CA ILE A 528 -15.80 -3.43 23.58
C ILE A 528 -14.96 -3.60 22.30
N TYR A 529 -15.34 -2.92 21.22
CA TYR A 529 -14.67 -3.05 19.92
C TYR A 529 -13.23 -2.56 19.94
N VAL A 530 -13.00 -1.46 20.66
CA VAL A 530 -11.67 -0.87 20.82
C VAL A 530 -10.75 -1.78 21.65
N ARG A 531 -11.27 -2.40 22.72
CA ARG A 531 -10.49 -3.19 23.69
C ARG A 531 -10.32 -4.67 23.32
N LEU A 532 -10.99 -5.15 22.26
CA LEU A 532 -10.89 -6.55 21.82
C LEU A 532 -9.49 -6.92 21.31
N ALA A 533 -8.76 -5.97 20.71
CA ALA A 533 -7.42 -6.19 20.17
C ALA A 533 -6.28 -5.88 21.16
N GLY A 534 -6.57 -5.23 22.28
CA GLY A 534 -5.59 -4.98 23.34
C GLY A 534 -5.22 -6.26 24.07
N SER A 535 -3.94 -6.40 24.44
CA SER A 535 -3.45 -7.42 25.37
C SER A 535 -4.32 -7.47 26.64
N VAL A 536 -4.33 -8.60 27.34
CA VAL A 536 -5.01 -8.74 28.64
C VAL A 536 -4.32 -7.92 29.75
N ALA A 537 -3.15 -7.35 29.49
CA ALA A 537 -2.84 -6.07 30.11
C ALA A 537 -3.69 -5.05 29.37
N ALA A 538 -4.70 -4.51 30.05
CA ALA A 538 -4.83 -3.08 29.97
C ALA A 538 -3.38 -2.54 29.99
N GLU A 539 -2.85 -2.11 28.84
CA GLU A 539 -2.39 -0.73 28.84
C GLU A 539 -3.56 -0.09 29.52
N GLU A 540 -3.39 0.22 30.81
CA GLU A 540 -4.27 1.15 31.48
C GLU A 540 -4.67 2.08 30.34
N ILE A 541 -5.97 2.24 30.07
CA ILE A 541 -6.35 3.59 29.67
C ILE A 541 -5.60 4.38 30.71
N GLU A 542 -4.45 4.99 30.36
CA GLU A 542 -3.51 5.60 31.31
C GLU A 542 -4.45 6.20 32.30
N GLU A 543 -4.53 5.65 33.52
CA GLU A 543 -5.72 5.87 34.35
C GLU A 543 -5.72 7.36 34.51
N ILE A 544 -6.60 8.06 33.76
CA ILE A 544 -6.14 9.29 33.12
C ILE A 544 -5.67 10.16 34.24
N GLY A 545 -4.34 10.31 34.36
CA GLY A 545 -3.78 11.21 35.36
C GLY A 545 -4.51 12.49 35.05
N PRO A 546 -5.35 12.95 36.01
CA PRO A 546 -6.69 13.47 35.77
C PRO A 546 -6.74 14.12 34.41
N VAL A 547 -7.54 13.57 33.47
CA VAL A 547 -7.86 14.27 32.20
C VAL A 547 -7.99 15.70 32.64
N ASP A 548 -7.17 16.59 32.10
CA ASP A 548 -7.39 17.99 32.38
C ASP A 548 -8.72 18.30 31.67
N LEU A 549 -9.81 18.00 32.38
CA LEU A 549 -11.19 18.13 31.96
C LEU A 549 -11.40 19.57 31.48
N PRO A 550 -10.81 20.60 32.11
CA PRO A 550 -10.61 21.91 31.51
C PRO A 550 -10.01 21.88 30.09
N THR A 551 -8.85 21.27 29.85
CA THR A 551 -8.25 21.14 28.50
C THR A 551 -9.17 20.46 27.49
N GLU A 552 -9.80 19.32 27.84
CA GLU A 552 -10.68 18.62 26.89
C GLU A 552 -12.00 19.37 26.63
N LEU A 553 -12.57 20.03 27.64
CA LEU A 553 -13.78 20.87 27.50
C LEU A 553 -13.51 22.20 26.78
N LEU A 554 -12.26 22.66 26.75
CA LEU A 554 -11.82 23.88 26.08
C LEU A 554 -11.11 23.60 24.74
N SER A 555 -11.14 22.35 24.27
CA SER A 555 -10.28 21.85 23.19
C SER A 555 -10.61 22.34 21.77
N ASN A 556 -11.66 23.13 21.56
CA ASN A 556 -12.19 23.47 20.23
C ASN A 556 -12.57 22.25 19.37
N ASP A 557 -12.78 21.11 20.01
CA ASP A 557 -13.08 19.84 19.36
C ASP A 557 -14.30 19.19 20.01
N TRP A 558 -15.41 19.20 19.28
CA TRP A 558 -16.68 18.67 19.77
C TRP A 558 -16.61 17.20 20.19
N VAL A 559 -15.82 16.37 19.50
CA VAL A 559 -15.70 14.94 19.85
C VAL A 559 -15.01 14.79 21.20
N ARG A 560 -13.99 15.60 21.45
CA ARG A 560 -13.29 15.64 22.74
C ARG A 560 -14.21 16.09 23.87
N ILE A 561 -14.92 17.21 23.66
CA ILE A 561 -15.88 17.75 24.62
C ILE A 561 -16.95 16.72 24.98
N LYS A 562 -17.58 16.10 23.97
CA LYS A 562 -18.67 15.13 24.20
C LYS A 562 -18.16 13.83 24.84
N SER A 563 -16.98 13.35 24.45
CA SER A 563 -16.34 12.19 25.07
C SER A 563 -16.02 12.45 26.54
N ALA A 564 -15.51 13.64 26.87
CA ALA A 564 -15.19 14.02 28.24
C ALA A 564 -16.45 14.10 29.13
N LEU A 565 -17.55 14.64 28.60
CA LEU A 565 -18.83 14.73 29.32
C LEU A 565 -19.50 13.37 29.54
N GLU A 566 -19.51 12.49 28.54
CA GLU A 566 -20.08 11.14 28.71
C GLU A 566 -19.21 10.25 29.63
N GLY A 567 -17.93 10.58 29.78
CA GLY A 567 -16.96 9.92 30.66
C GLY A 567 -16.95 10.42 32.11
N LEU A 568 -17.80 11.40 32.47
CA LEU A 568 -17.93 11.87 33.85
C LEU A 568 -18.38 10.76 34.80
N ASP A 569 -17.99 10.86 36.07
CA ASP A 569 -18.49 9.95 37.11
C ASP A 569 -20.01 10.10 37.28
N GLU A 570 -20.67 9.05 37.77
CA GLU A 570 -22.13 9.01 37.91
C GLU A 570 -22.67 10.09 38.87
N LYS A 571 -21.89 10.58 39.82
CA LYS A 571 -22.31 11.66 40.74
C LYS A 571 -22.32 13.02 40.05
N LEU A 572 -21.30 13.33 39.26
CA LEU A 572 -21.19 14.54 38.43
C LEU A 572 -22.18 14.52 37.26
N LYS A 573 -22.53 13.34 36.73
CA LYS A 573 -23.63 13.19 35.76
C LYS A 573 -24.98 13.46 36.39
N ALA A 574 -25.21 12.96 37.61
CA ALA A 574 -26.47 13.19 38.33
C ALA A 574 -26.61 14.65 38.78
N ASP A 575 -25.51 15.30 39.16
CA ASP A 575 -25.47 16.72 39.52
C ASP A 575 -24.28 17.45 38.85
N PRO A 576 -24.47 18.00 37.64
CA PRO A 576 -23.42 18.71 36.91
C PRO A 576 -23.19 20.14 37.42
N THR A 577 -23.81 20.56 38.53
CA THR A 577 -23.72 21.94 39.06
C THR A 577 -22.28 22.41 39.30
N PRO A 578 -21.37 21.62 39.89
CA PRO A 578 -19.97 22.04 40.08
C PRO A 578 -19.24 22.33 38.75
N LEU A 579 -19.53 21.52 37.72
CA LEU A 579 -18.95 21.69 36.39
C LEU A 579 -19.53 22.93 35.69
N ARG A 580 -20.84 23.15 35.81
CA ARG A 580 -21.52 24.36 35.32
C ARG A 580 -20.94 25.62 35.95
N ASP A 581 -20.76 25.64 37.27
CA ASP A 581 -20.19 26.78 37.98
C ASP A 581 -18.73 27.04 37.61
N SER A 582 -17.96 26.00 37.31
CA SER A 582 -16.61 26.14 36.78
C SER A 582 -16.61 26.78 35.38
N LEU A 583 -17.38 26.24 34.44
CA LEU A 583 -17.46 26.76 33.06
C LEU A 583 -18.02 28.19 33.02
N LYS A 584 -19.02 28.51 33.86
CA LYS A 584 -19.56 29.88 34.02
C LYS A 584 -18.49 30.86 34.49
N ARG A 585 -17.69 30.49 35.49
CA ARG A 585 -16.58 31.33 35.97
C ARG A 585 -15.54 31.58 34.87
N SER A 586 -15.18 30.54 34.10
CA SER A 586 -14.24 30.68 32.99
C SER A 586 -14.77 31.58 31.86
N LEU A 587 -16.07 31.50 31.55
CA LEU A 587 -16.71 32.38 30.56
C LEU A 587 -16.87 33.83 31.05
N GLY A 588 -16.99 34.04 32.36
CA GLY A 588 -17.10 35.37 32.97
C GLY A 588 -15.77 36.14 33.06
N GLY A 589 -14.63 35.45 33.03
CA GLY A 589 -13.30 36.07 32.98
C GLY A 589 -12.95 36.61 31.60
N THR A 590 -11.89 37.42 31.48
CA THR A 590 -11.34 37.91 30.20
C THR A 590 -10.27 37.00 29.59
N GLU A 591 -9.83 35.98 30.33
CA GLU A 591 -8.63 35.18 30.01
C GLU A 591 -8.82 34.14 28.89
N LEU A 592 -10.04 33.65 28.66
CA LEU A 592 -10.28 32.66 27.59
C LEU A 592 -10.23 33.28 26.19
N ARG A 593 -9.53 32.61 25.27
CA ARG A 593 -9.52 32.91 23.84
C ARG A 593 -10.91 32.65 23.23
N PRO A 594 -11.27 33.28 22.10
CA PRO A 594 -12.59 33.11 21.47
C PRO A 594 -12.99 31.64 21.24
N LEU A 595 -12.08 30.78 20.77
CA LEU A 595 -12.35 29.36 20.54
C LEU A 595 -12.58 28.55 21.83
N GLU A 596 -11.87 28.89 22.90
CA GLU A 596 -12.06 28.26 24.22
C GLU A 596 -13.41 28.66 24.83
N ARG A 597 -13.84 29.91 24.62
CA ARG A 597 -15.19 30.37 25.01
C ARG A 597 -16.29 29.63 24.27
N VAL A 598 -16.12 29.40 22.97
CA VAL A 598 -17.05 28.58 22.18
C VAL A 598 -17.14 27.18 22.77
N SER A 599 -16.00 26.55 23.05
CA SER A 599 -15.91 25.20 23.64
C SER A 599 -16.58 25.11 25.01
N ALA A 600 -16.36 26.09 25.88
CA ALA A 600 -17.02 26.17 27.18
C ALA A 600 -18.53 26.36 27.05
N GLY A 601 -19.00 27.19 26.12
CA GLY A 601 -20.42 27.39 25.84
C GLY A 601 -21.09 26.13 25.26
N VAL A 602 -20.37 25.40 24.41
CA VAL A 602 -20.76 24.09 23.86
C VAL A 602 -20.92 23.06 24.98
N ALA A 603 -19.95 22.97 25.88
CA ALA A 603 -20.00 22.07 27.04
C ALA A 603 -21.17 22.41 27.97
N LEU A 604 -21.37 23.70 28.29
CA LEU A 604 -22.52 24.18 29.08
C LEU A 604 -23.85 23.83 28.43
N GLY A 605 -23.98 24.03 27.12
CA GLY A 605 -25.20 23.68 26.38
C GLY A 605 -25.54 22.20 26.45
N LEU A 606 -24.54 21.32 26.49
CA LEU A 606 -24.73 19.87 26.60
C LEU A 606 -25.15 19.41 28.01
N ILE A 607 -24.67 20.06 29.06
CA ILE A 607 -24.99 19.70 30.46
C ILE A 607 -26.11 20.55 31.10
N GLY A 608 -26.70 21.47 30.32
CA GLY A 608 -27.76 22.37 30.76
C GLY A 608 -27.23 23.71 31.27
N ASP A 609 -27.21 24.71 30.39
CA ASP A 609 -26.72 26.06 30.68
C ASP A 609 -27.77 26.86 31.47
N ASP A 610 -27.48 27.17 32.74
CA ASP A 610 -28.39 27.86 33.65
C ASP A 610 -28.15 29.38 33.75
N ARG A 611 -27.39 29.95 32.81
CA ARG A 611 -27.12 31.40 32.80
C ARG A 611 -28.39 32.22 32.54
N PRO A 612 -28.55 33.39 33.19
CA PRO A 612 -29.66 34.31 32.94
C PRO A 612 -29.76 34.69 31.46
N GLY A 613 -30.94 34.55 30.85
CA GLY A 613 -31.20 34.77 29.43
C GLY A 613 -31.06 33.56 28.53
N VAL A 614 -30.46 32.48 29.02
CA VAL A 614 -30.38 31.20 28.32
C VAL A 614 -31.55 30.30 28.73
N THR A 615 -31.80 30.16 30.03
CA THR A 615 -32.95 29.41 30.56
C THR A 615 -34.09 30.31 31.07
N SER A 616 -33.88 31.63 31.10
CA SER A 616 -34.91 32.62 31.42
C SER A 616 -35.30 33.44 30.20
N LEU A 617 -36.58 33.84 30.10
CA LEU A 617 -37.12 34.62 28.98
C LEU A 617 -36.52 36.04 28.88
N GLU A 618 -36.02 36.58 29.99
CA GLU A 618 -35.39 37.90 30.03
C GLU A 618 -33.85 37.75 30.09
N PRO A 619 -33.12 38.18 29.04
CA PRO A 619 -31.67 38.16 29.05
C PRO A 619 -31.08 39.32 29.86
N GLU A 620 -29.92 39.08 30.46
CA GLU A 620 -29.10 40.15 31.02
C GLU A 620 -28.67 41.08 29.88
N MET A 621 -29.09 42.33 29.92
CA MET A 621 -28.84 43.28 28.83
C MET A 621 -27.52 44.03 29.04
N VAL A 622 -26.63 43.96 28.05
CA VAL A 622 -25.38 44.73 28.01
C VAL A 622 -25.63 46.02 27.24
N PRO A 623 -25.50 47.19 27.88
CA PRO A 623 -25.69 48.47 27.21
C PRO A 623 -24.54 48.75 26.23
N ILE A 624 -24.89 49.04 24.99
CA ILE A 624 -23.98 49.56 23.96
C ILE A 624 -24.21 51.07 23.87
N VAL A 625 -23.18 51.83 24.21
CA VAL A 625 -23.24 53.30 24.20
C VAL A 625 -23.25 53.83 22.77
N SER A 626 -24.03 54.89 22.54
CA SER A 626 -24.09 55.59 21.24
C SER A 626 -22.74 56.22 20.88
N GLY A 627 -22.43 56.29 19.58
CA GLY A 627 -21.22 56.92 19.08
C GLY A 627 -20.00 56.00 18.96
N LEU A 628 -20.16 54.71 19.30
CA LEU A 628 -19.18 53.68 18.98
C LEU A 628 -19.21 53.36 17.48
N ARG A 629 -18.03 53.21 16.89
CA ARG A 629 -17.84 52.82 15.49
C ARG A 629 -17.61 51.31 15.41
N PHE A 630 -18.30 50.66 14.49
CA PHE A 630 -18.21 49.23 14.25
C PHE A 630 -18.01 48.98 12.75
N LEU A 631 -17.26 47.93 12.41
CA LEU A 631 -17.16 47.46 11.04
C LEU A 631 -18.29 46.45 10.79
N MET A 632 -19.03 46.61 9.71
CA MET A 632 -20.16 45.75 9.35
C MET A 632 -20.00 45.19 7.93
N GLY A 633 -20.25 43.88 7.80
CA GLY A 633 -20.15 43.14 6.54
C GLY A 633 -18.71 42.76 6.18
N ASP A 634 -18.59 41.92 5.15
CA ASP A 634 -17.29 41.39 4.69
C ASP A 634 -16.38 42.48 4.09
N ASP A 635 -16.96 43.61 3.67
CA ASP A 635 -16.24 44.78 3.14
C ASP A 635 -15.82 45.79 4.24
N GLU A 636 -15.97 45.44 5.52
CA GLU A 636 -15.59 46.26 6.69
C GLU A 636 -16.15 47.70 6.67
N ASN A 637 -17.42 47.88 6.30
CA ASN A 637 -18.01 49.21 6.28
C ASN A 637 -18.18 49.78 7.69
N GLU A 638 -17.60 50.95 7.95
CA GLU A 638 -17.64 51.59 9.26
C GLU A 638 -19.02 52.25 9.50
N ILE A 639 -19.77 51.70 10.45
CA ILE A 639 -21.06 52.22 10.89
C ILE A 639 -20.93 52.82 12.29
N THR A 640 -21.59 53.95 12.52
CA THR A 640 -21.69 54.56 13.85
C THR A 640 -23.05 54.28 14.41
N ILE A 641 -23.11 53.76 15.64
CA ILE A 641 -24.39 53.42 16.26
C ILE A 641 -25.07 54.71 16.75
N PRO A 642 -26.21 55.10 16.15
CA PRO A 642 -26.79 56.43 16.32
C PRO A 642 -27.53 56.59 17.66
N GLN A 643 -27.96 55.48 18.29
CA GLN A 643 -28.68 55.48 19.55
C GLN A 643 -28.14 54.39 20.47
N PRO A 644 -28.12 54.60 21.80
CA PRO A 644 -27.75 53.55 22.72
C PRO A 644 -28.80 52.44 22.63
N TYR A 645 -28.35 51.22 22.48
CA TYR A 645 -29.18 50.01 22.51
C TYR A 645 -28.51 49.03 23.45
N ALA A 646 -29.21 47.97 23.84
CA ALA A 646 -28.61 46.92 24.63
C ALA A 646 -28.73 45.60 23.89
N ILE A 647 -27.73 44.74 24.04
CA ILE A 647 -27.73 43.38 23.50
C ILE A 647 -27.76 42.39 24.64
N GLY A 648 -28.43 41.25 24.46
CA GLY A 648 -28.37 40.17 25.44
C GLY A 648 -26.92 39.72 25.63
N ARG A 649 -26.47 39.60 26.89
CA ARG A 649 -25.11 39.23 27.28
C ARG A 649 -24.72 37.84 26.76
N TYR A 650 -25.69 36.94 26.68
CA TYR A 650 -25.51 35.58 26.18
C TYR A 650 -26.41 35.40 24.96
N LEU A 651 -25.83 35.54 23.77
CA LEU A 651 -26.54 35.24 22.53
C LEU A 651 -26.83 33.74 22.44
N ILE A 652 -27.95 33.39 21.79
CA ILE A 652 -28.53 32.05 21.62
C ILE A 652 -27.48 30.94 21.66
N THR A 653 -27.63 29.97 22.55
CA THR A 653 -26.70 28.83 22.62
C THR A 653 -26.83 27.91 21.41
N ASN A 654 -25.77 27.16 21.08
CA ASN A 654 -25.82 26.14 20.04
C ASN A 654 -26.94 25.11 20.26
N ALA A 655 -27.27 24.81 21.52
CA ALA A 655 -28.37 23.91 21.88
C ALA A 655 -29.74 24.54 21.57
N GLN A 656 -29.98 25.79 21.96
CA GLN A 656 -31.21 26.52 21.64
C GLN A 656 -31.38 26.72 20.13
N TYR A 657 -30.31 27.07 19.43
CA TYR A 657 -30.32 27.17 17.96
C TYR A 657 -30.68 25.82 17.34
N ARG A 658 -30.09 24.73 17.82
CA ARG A 658 -30.43 23.38 17.36
C ARG A 658 -31.90 23.03 17.61
N TYR A 659 -32.44 23.32 18.80
CA TYR A 659 -33.86 23.13 19.10
C TYR A 659 -34.75 23.93 18.13
N PHE A 660 -34.39 25.18 17.86
CA PHE A 660 -35.08 26.00 16.86
C PHE A 660 -35.06 25.37 15.46
N ILE A 661 -33.94 24.80 15.02
CA ILE A 661 -33.86 24.08 13.73
C ILE A 661 -34.71 22.80 13.74
N GLU A 662 -34.60 21.99 14.79
CA GLU A 662 -35.32 20.72 14.93
C GLU A 662 -36.84 20.92 14.97
N ASP A 663 -37.32 22.04 15.51
CA ASP A 663 -38.73 22.43 15.52
C ASP A 663 -39.20 23.12 14.22
N GLY A 664 -38.35 23.14 13.19
CA GLY A 664 -38.70 23.71 11.88
C GLY A 664 -38.71 25.25 11.87
N GLY A 665 -37.91 25.90 12.71
CA GLY A 665 -37.91 27.36 12.91
C GLY A 665 -37.73 28.20 11.64
N TYR A 666 -36.94 27.75 10.65
CA TYR A 666 -36.84 28.44 9.35
C TYR A 666 -37.95 28.11 8.35
N ARG A 667 -38.81 27.14 8.68
CA ARG A 667 -39.95 26.71 7.86
C ARG A 667 -41.26 27.36 8.31
N ASP A 668 -41.32 27.89 9.54
CA ASP A 668 -42.47 28.68 10.01
C ASP A 668 -42.19 30.19 9.83
N GLU A 669 -42.79 30.78 8.80
CA GLU A 669 -42.67 32.22 8.49
C GLU A 669 -43.14 33.13 9.64
N ARG A 670 -43.92 32.62 10.61
CA ARG A 670 -44.36 33.41 11.78
C ARG A 670 -43.20 33.65 12.75
N LEU A 671 -42.33 32.68 12.95
CA LEU A 671 -41.17 32.80 13.85
C LEU A 671 -40.12 33.78 13.27
N LEU A 672 -40.01 33.88 11.95
CA LEU A 672 -39.14 34.85 11.27
C LEU A 672 -39.62 36.31 11.44
N LYS A 673 -40.93 36.55 11.60
CA LYS A 673 -41.47 37.91 11.76
C LYS A 673 -41.39 38.46 13.19
N GLU A 674 -41.21 37.59 14.18
CA GLU A 674 -41.03 37.99 15.59
C GLU A 674 -39.57 38.24 15.96
N CYS A 675 -38.62 37.81 15.12
CA CYS A 675 -37.18 37.97 15.34
C CYS A 675 -36.56 39.21 14.67
N TRP A 676 -37.32 39.99 13.88
CA TRP A 676 -36.83 41.19 13.16
C TRP A 676 -37.48 42.48 13.66
#